data_AF-A0A7V4LR02-F1
#
_entry.id   AF-A0A7V4LR02-F1
#
_cell.length_a   1.000
_cell.length_b   1.000
_cell.length_c   1.000
_cell.angle_alpha   90.00
_cell.angle_beta   90.00
_cell.angle_gamma   90.00
#
_symmetry.space_group_name_H-M   'P 1'
#
loop_
_entity.id
_entity.type
_entity.pdbx_description
1 polymer ?
#
loop_
_entity_poly.entity_id
_entity_poly.type
_entity_poly.pdbx_seq_one_letter_code
_entity_poly.pdbx_strand_id
1 'polypeptide(L)'
;MKRHFLLVMFFLLAGLLPAQLPQSFRYQAVVRGSDGYPLREKTVGMRISILAGSETGNVLYSESHVLVSNAMGIVNAEIGKGTVLKGNFGEIDWSAGPFYMKTELDIANNGSWADAGTTQLLPVPFAMYAEKTNTSAKFEIKGRADLPSDTALFEIKDRNGNTVFAVYEGAVRMYVSEGGVKGGRGGFAVGGRTGSKGFDTLMIVTPDSIRFYINEQSKGGRGGFAVGGRTPEKSFTKEIFRVTLDSLRITSPDMKINIPETRLNTSGGFSVGKISTIGKTKDFFNINPKDAAQIVNPSEARVLWYPQKEAFLAGRVLVESPDSVGTNSVSFGFESKAIGNWSQAFGYKSIAKKNYSMAIGWQSKALGLSSYAFGKSAQASGEDGFAFGSGALASGDKSFALGSTGIDTSGAVTGTPTKASGNYSYAIGLSSQATADGSMAIGSVASASGLYSIALGSYASASEKQSMALNGIASGPYALSIGGSASGYRSNAFGYKTQALGDYSTAIGSGYYMKFLFPPNPPVAVNNPTIASGYYSMAVGASVEARGTYSTAMGYRTIAKAYNSFVIGRYNTVTGDSLKWVLTDPLFVIGNGTSFSNPHDAFVVSKNGTVTINTDTASYSLKIYNTNDDGFTYGVYSIVNGGGGTTHYGVYASASGAGTNYGVYGYA
;
A
#
# COMPACT_ATOMS: atom_id res chain seq x y z
N MET A 1 -11.88 29.52 6.53
CA MET A 1 -11.91 30.83 7.24
C MET A 1 -12.90 30.93 8.41
N LYS A 2 -13.98 30.12 8.53
CA LYS A 2 -14.92 30.21 9.68
C LYS A 2 -14.52 29.46 10.96
N ARG A 3 -13.54 28.53 10.93
CA ARG A 3 -13.12 27.75 12.13
C ARG A 3 -12.03 28.42 12.98
N HIS A 4 -11.30 29.39 12.44
CA HIS A 4 -10.20 30.05 13.18
C HIS A 4 -10.67 31.33 13.90
N PHE A 5 -11.83 31.89 13.51
CA PHE A 5 -12.42 33.05 14.18
C PHE A 5 -13.05 32.71 15.54
N LEU A 6 -13.55 31.47 15.69
CA LEU A 6 -14.19 31.00 16.93
C LEU A 6 -13.18 30.67 18.04
N LEU A 7 -11.96 30.27 17.67
CA LEU A 7 -10.90 29.91 18.61
C LEU A 7 -10.19 31.15 19.20
N VAL A 8 -10.11 32.23 18.42
CA VAL A 8 -9.57 33.52 18.88
C VAL A 8 -10.57 34.23 19.80
N MET A 9 -11.88 34.10 19.56
CA MET A 9 -12.91 34.66 20.44
C MET A 9 -13.03 33.90 21.79
N PHE A 10 -12.65 32.62 21.85
CA PHE A 10 -12.65 31.84 23.09
C PHE A 10 -11.49 32.22 24.03
N PHE A 11 -10.35 32.65 23.50
CA PHE A 11 -9.22 33.12 24.31
C PHE A 11 -9.35 34.57 24.80
N LEU A 12 -10.14 35.41 24.11
CA LEU A 12 -10.40 36.79 24.52
C LEU A 12 -11.48 36.94 25.61
N LEU A 13 -12.29 35.89 25.88
CA LEU A 13 -13.32 35.91 26.93
C LEU A 13 -12.88 35.30 28.27
N ALA A 14 -11.72 34.63 28.35
CA ALA A 14 -11.25 33.96 29.56
C ALA A 14 -10.43 34.86 30.52
N GLY A 15 -10.25 36.15 30.19
CA GLY A 15 -9.41 37.09 30.94
C GLY A 15 -10.15 38.02 31.91
N LEU A 16 -11.46 37.85 32.14
CA LEU A 16 -12.26 38.76 32.97
C LEU A 16 -13.10 38.01 34.00
N LEU A 17 -12.45 37.40 34.99
CA LEU A 17 -13.08 37.04 36.26
C LEU A 17 -12.08 37.34 37.39
N PRO A 18 -12.23 38.44 38.15
CA PRO A 18 -11.51 38.57 39.42
C PRO A 18 -11.81 37.36 40.30
N ALA A 19 -10.75 36.65 40.71
CA ALA A 19 -10.83 35.63 41.75
C ALA A 19 -11.23 36.33 43.06
N GLN A 20 -12.51 36.30 43.40
CA GLN A 20 -13.00 36.83 44.67
C GLN A 20 -12.69 35.78 45.74
N LEU A 21 -11.89 36.17 46.73
CA LEU A 21 -11.61 35.32 47.90
C LEU A 21 -12.96 34.96 48.56
N PRO A 22 -13.20 33.69 48.93
CA PRO A 22 -14.44 33.30 49.61
C PRO A 22 -14.61 34.12 50.90
N GLN A 23 -15.60 35.00 50.94
CA GLN A 23 -15.96 35.78 52.13
C GLN A 23 -16.97 35.02 53.00
N SER A 24 -16.58 33.81 53.40
CA SER A 24 -17.36 32.96 54.27
C SER A 24 -16.51 31.90 54.96
N PHE A 25 -16.98 31.38 56.09
CA PHE A 25 -16.38 30.21 56.76
C PHE A 25 -17.44 29.21 57.22
N ARG A 26 -17.07 27.94 57.32
CA ARG A 26 -18.02 26.88 57.73
C ARG A 26 -18.10 26.77 59.25
N TYR A 27 -19.33 26.59 59.73
CA TYR A 27 -19.65 26.36 61.14
C TYR A 27 -20.55 25.12 61.25
N GLN A 28 -20.23 24.23 62.19
CA GLN A 28 -21.00 23.02 62.47
C GLN A 28 -21.39 23.01 63.95
N ALA A 29 -22.66 22.71 64.24
CA ALA A 29 -23.17 22.66 65.60
C ALA A 29 -24.13 21.49 65.78
N VAL A 30 -24.20 20.93 67.00
CA VAL A 30 -25.24 19.98 67.40
C VAL A 30 -26.39 20.77 68.03
N VAL A 31 -27.57 20.70 67.43
CA VAL A 31 -28.76 21.38 67.95
C VAL A 31 -29.48 20.43 68.91
N ARG A 32 -29.76 20.91 70.12
CA ARG A 32 -30.42 20.15 71.17
C ARG A 32 -31.75 20.78 71.57
N GLY A 33 -32.70 19.94 71.97
CA GLY A 33 -33.97 20.38 72.53
C GLY A 33 -33.80 20.87 73.97
N SER A 34 -34.88 21.40 74.55
CA SER A 34 -34.93 21.80 75.96
C SER A 34 -34.74 20.63 76.93
N ASP A 35 -34.89 19.39 76.45
CA ASP A 35 -34.63 18.13 77.15
C ASP A 35 -33.14 17.71 77.11
N GLY A 36 -32.29 18.48 76.42
CA GLY A 36 -30.86 18.22 76.29
C GLY A 36 -30.49 17.15 75.26
N TYR A 37 -31.47 16.51 74.60
CA TYR A 37 -31.22 15.53 73.55
C TYR A 37 -31.04 16.20 72.17
N PRO A 38 -30.18 15.66 71.28
CA PRO A 38 -30.04 16.20 69.94
C PRO A 38 -31.36 16.13 69.14
N LEU A 39 -31.75 17.24 68.53
CA LEU A 39 -32.91 17.30 67.64
C LEU A 39 -32.52 16.71 66.29
N ARG A 40 -32.97 15.50 65.98
CA ARG A 40 -32.61 14.76 64.76
C ARG A 40 -33.59 15.06 63.64
N GLU A 41 -33.08 15.34 62.44
CA GLU A 41 -33.89 15.52 61.23
C GLU A 41 -34.99 16.58 61.38
N LYS A 42 -34.67 17.67 62.10
CA LYS A 42 -35.58 18.80 62.33
C LYS A 42 -35.06 20.05 61.66
N THR A 43 -35.99 20.81 61.10
CA THR A 43 -35.73 22.18 60.61
C THR A 43 -35.66 23.13 61.80
N VAL A 44 -34.60 23.92 61.87
CA VAL A 44 -34.35 24.88 62.94
C VAL A 44 -33.80 26.17 62.33
N GLY A 45 -34.25 27.31 62.87
CA GLY A 45 -33.67 28.60 62.58
C GLY A 45 -32.38 28.77 63.39
N MET A 46 -31.32 29.29 62.76
CA MET A 46 -30.09 29.68 63.46
C MET A 46 -29.71 31.11 63.07
N ARG A 47 -29.54 31.96 64.08
CA ARG A 47 -29.05 33.33 63.91
C ARG A 47 -27.64 33.42 64.46
N ILE A 48 -26.75 33.99 63.66
CA ILE A 48 -25.34 34.19 63.99
C ILE A 48 -25.06 35.67 63.98
N SER A 49 -24.43 36.14 65.05
CA SER A 49 -23.99 37.53 65.18
C SER A 49 -22.51 37.59 65.53
N ILE A 50 -21.78 38.50 64.87
CA ILE A 50 -20.37 38.79 65.14
C ILE A 50 -20.30 40.05 65.99
N LEU A 51 -19.73 39.91 67.19
CA LEU A 51 -19.59 40.96 68.19
C LEU A 51 -18.12 41.38 68.30
N ALA A 52 -17.88 42.68 68.48
CA ALA A 52 -16.55 43.23 68.65
C ALA A 52 -16.13 43.31 70.12
N GLY A 53 -14.91 42.84 70.44
CA GLY A 53 -14.21 43.13 71.69
C GLY A 53 -14.61 42.28 72.90
N SER A 54 -15.88 41.91 73.06
CA SER A 54 -16.37 41.08 74.18
C SER A 54 -17.62 40.25 73.81
N GLU A 55 -17.99 39.31 74.67
CA GLU A 55 -19.21 38.47 74.54
C GLU A 55 -20.53 39.27 74.54
N THR A 56 -20.50 40.52 75.03
CA THR A 56 -21.63 41.46 75.05
C THR A 56 -21.38 42.70 74.21
N GLY A 57 -20.36 42.66 73.35
CA GLY A 57 -19.92 43.78 72.52
C GLY A 57 -20.95 44.23 71.49
N ASN A 58 -20.62 45.29 70.73
CA ASN A 58 -21.50 45.74 69.67
C ASN A 58 -21.57 44.70 68.53
N VAL A 59 -22.77 44.41 68.04
CA VAL A 59 -23.00 43.53 66.88
C VAL A 59 -22.59 44.27 65.61
N LEU A 60 -21.48 43.84 65.01
CA LEU A 60 -20.97 44.34 63.74
C LEU A 60 -21.70 43.73 62.55
N TYR A 61 -22.03 42.44 62.64
CA TYR A 61 -22.72 41.69 61.59
C TYR A 61 -23.68 40.68 62.18
N SER A 62 -24.82 40.46 61.54
CA SER A 62 -25.78 39.42 61.91
C SER A 62 -26.46 38.85 60.67
N GLU A 63 -26.67 37.53 60.67
CA GLU A 63 -27.38 36.80 59.62
C GLU A 63 -28.22 35.66 60.19
N SER A 64 -29.20 35.21 59.42
CA SER A 64 -30.05 34.07 59.75
C SER A 64 -29.96 32.97 58.70
N HIS A 65 -30.12 31.74 59.17
CA HIS A 65 -30.14 30.51 58.38
C HIS A 65 -31.34 29.67 58.79
N VAL A 66 -31.92 28.97 57.82
CA VAL A 66 -32.89 27.90 58.05
C VAL A 66 -32.21 26.59 57.69
N LEU A 67 -31.94 25.75 58.68
CA LEU A 67 -31.10 24.56 58.55
C LEU A 67 -31.86 23.31 58.96
N VAL A 68 -31.49 22.16 58.40
CA VAL A 68 -32.02 20.86 58.79
C VAL A 68 -30.92 20.07 59.49
N SER A 69 -31.18 19.62 60.71
CA SER A 69 -30.23 18.78 61.44
C SER A 69 -30.20 17.36 60.88
N ASN A 70 -29.06 16.68 60.92
CA ASN A 70 -28.96 15.28 60.48
C ASN A 70 -29.44 14.28 61.56
N ALA A 71 -29.30 12.97 61.30
CA ALA A 71 -29.65 11.90 62.23
C ALA A 71 -28.88 11.92 63.57
N MET A 72 -27.81 12.71 63.69
CA MET A 72 -27.06 12.95 64.93
C MET A 72 -27.38 14.31 65.58
N GLY A 73 -28.30 15.08 64.99
CA GLY A 73 -28.68 16.43 65.42
C GLY A 73 -27.72 17.53 64.99
N ILE A 74 -26.86 17.28 64.01
CA ILE A 74 -25.85 18.24 63.54
C ILE A 74 -26.40 19.10 62.40
N VAL A 75 -26.18 20.41 62.47
CA VAL A 75 -26.38 21.38 61.38
C VAL A 75 -25.04 21.90 60.86
N ASN A 76 -24.98 22.22 59.56
CA ASN A 76 -23.82 22.86 58.93
C ASN A 76 -24.28 24.19 58.33
N ALA A 77 -23.66 25.29 58.75
CA ALA A 77 -23.88 26.62 58.21
C ALA A 77 -22.61 27.14 57.54
N GLU A 78 -22.79 27.99 56.54
CA GLU A 78 -21.71 28.75 55.94
C GLU A 78 -21.89 30.23 56.30
N ILE A 79 -21.10 30.68 57.28
CA ILE A 79 -21.22 32.00 57.87
C ILE A 79 -20.72 33.04 56.87
N GLY A 80 -21.52 34.08 56.60
CA GLY A 80 -21.29 35.07 55.54
C GLY A 80 -22.07 34.78 54.24
N LYS A 81 -22.84 33.69 54.20
CA LYS A 81 -23.76 33.34 53.09
C LYS A 81 -25.23 33.25 53.51
N GLY A 82 -25.55 33.58 54.77
CA GLY A 82 -26.92 33.58 55.28
C GLY A 82 -27.75 34.77 54.78
N THR A 83 -28.99 34.84 55.25
CA THR A 83 -29.82 36.04 55.03
C THR A 83 -29.37 37.12 56.01
N VAL A 84 -28.73 38.17 55.49
CA VAL A 84 -28.19 39.28 56.28
C VAL A 84 -29.30 40.02 57.02
N LEU A 85 -29.14 40.17 58.33
CA LEU A 85 -30.02 40.95 59.20
C LEU A 85 -29.42 42.32 59.54
N LYS A 86 -28.08 42.42 59.64
CA LYS A 86 -27.35 43.66 59.94
C LYS A 86 -25.91 43.59 59.45
N GLY A 87 -25.39 44.70 58.92
CA GLY A 87 -23.99 44.87 58.53
C GLY A 87 -23.61 44.20 57.20
N ASN A 88 -22.33 44.24 56.85
CA ASN A 88 -21.75 43.58 55.67
C ASN A 88 -20.56 42.72 56.10
N PHE A 89 -20.63 41.40 55.86
CA PHE A 89 -19.60 40.45 56.28
C PHE A 89 -18.22 40.76 55.67
N GLY A 90 -18.20 41.26 54.44
CA GLY A 90 -16.98 41.57 53.70
C GLY A 90 -16.25 42.82 54.16
N GLU A 91 -16.93 43.68 54.92
CA GLU A 91 -16.41 44.96 55.43
C GLU A 91 -15.98 44.87 56.91
N ILE A 92 -16.13 43.71 57.55
CA ILE A 92 -15.63 43.50 58.90
C ILE A 92 -14.09 43.59 58.87
N ASP A 93 -13.54 44.55 59.60
CA ASP A 93 -12.10 44.64 59.82
C ASP A 93 -11.66 43.57 60.81
N TRP A 94 -11.37 42.37 60.30
CA TRP A 94 -10.93 41.22 61.09
C TRP A 94 -9.58 41.42 61.81
N SER A 95 -8.88 42.53 61.59
CA SER A 95 -7.65 42.88 62.31
C SER A 95 -7.88 43.62 63.64
N ALA A 96 -9.09 44.16 63.86
CA ALA A 96 -9.36 45.15 64.91
C ALA A 96 -9.54 44.59 66.34
N GLY A 97 -9.40 43.28 66.57
CA GLY A 97 -9.40 42.71 67.92
C GLY A 97 -10.15 41.39 68.04
N PRO A 98 -10.35 40.86 69.26
CA PRO A 98 -11.06 39.61 69.42
C PRO A 98 -12.51 39.77 69.00
N PHE A 99 -12.97 38.89 68.11
CA PHE A 99 -14.36 38.78 67.72
C PHE A 99 -15.02 37.64 68.46
N TYR A 100 -16.31 37.81 68.76
CA TYR A 100 -17.12 36.79 69.39
C TYR A 100 -18.27 36.45 68.46
N MET A 101 -18.58 35.16 68.35
CA MET A 101 -19.71 34.67 67.60
C MET A 101 -20.81 34.27 68.58
N LYS A 102 -21.90 35.02 68.57
CA LYS A 102 -23.13 34.69 69.28
C LYS A 102 -24.02 33.84 68.39
N THR A 103 -24.47 32.71 68.94
CA THR A 103 -25.39 31.80 68.26
C THR A 103 -26.74 31.82 68.97
N GLU A 104 -27.82 31.96 68.21
CA GLU A 104 -29.18 31.88 68.71
C GLU A 104 -29.99 30.92 67.86
N LEU A 105 -30.92 30.20 68.49
CA LEU A 105 -31.70 29.14 67.86
C LEU A 105 -33.19 29.42 67.96
N ASP A 106 -33.91 29.18 66.87
CA ASP A 106 -35.36 29.13 66.82
C ASP A 106 -35.79 27.69 66.49
N ILE A 107 -36.02 26.91 67.53
CA ILE A 107 -36.39 25.48 67.41
C ILE A 107 -37.84 25.33 66.90
N ALA A 108 -38.71 26.30 67.20
CA ALA A 108 -40.12 26.27 66.82
C ALA A 108 -40.39 26.87 65.43
N ASN A 109 -39.39 27.53 64.81
CA ASN A 109 -39.49 28.30 63.58
C ASN A 109 -40.61 29.35 63.60
N ASN A 110 -40.80 30.02 64.74
CA ASN A 110 -41.85 31.01 64.94
C ASN A 110 -41.30 32.44 65.17
N GLY A 111 -40.00 32.64 64.98
CA GLY A 111 -39.31 33.92 65.18
C GLY A 111 -38.84 34.17 66.62
N SER A 112 -39.03 33.22 67.55
CA SER A 112 -38.56 33.30 68.93
C SER A 112 -37.15 32.72 69.06
N TRP A 113 -36.16 33.58 69.26
CA TRP A 113 -34.74 33.20 69.32
C TRP A 113 -34.28 32.96 70.75
N ALA A 114 -33.77 31.76 71.04
CA ALA A 114 -33.12 31.42 72.29
C ALA A 114 -31.60 31.52 72.16
N ASP A 115 -30.92 32.04 73.19
CA ASP A 115 -29.46 32.13 73.21
C ASP A 115 -28.82 30.75 73.35
N ALA A 116 -28.00 30.36 72.37
CA ALA A 116 -27.28 29.10 72.34
C ALA A 116 -25.81 29.24 72.75
N GLY A 117 -25.39 30.45 73.13
CA GLY A 117 -24.07 30.76 73.64
C GLY A 117 -23.27 31.70 72.73
N THR A 118 -22.30 32.37 73.34
CA THR A 118 -21.34 33.24 72.65
C THR A 118 -19.94 32.70 72.86
N THR A 119 -19.17 32.55 71.78
CA THR A 119 -17.81 32.00 71.83
C THR A 119 -16.85 32.92 71.10
N GLN A 120 -15.64 33.12 71.65
CA GLN A 120 -14.59 33.86 70.95
C GLN A 120 -14.17 33.12 69.68
N LEU A 121 -14.12 33.83 68.56
CA LEU A 121 -13.54 33.33 67.31
C LEU A 121 -12.02 33.38 67.43
N LEU A 122 -11.39 32.20 67.41
CA LEU A 122 -9.93 32.08 67.36
C LEU A 122 -9.45 32.06 65.91
N PRO A 123 -8.31 32.71 65.59
CA PRO A 123 -7.72 32.63 64.26
C PRO A 123 -7.27 31.20 63.95
N VAL A 124 -7.57 30.71 62.74
CA VAL A 124 -7.06 29.42 62.24
C VAL A 124 -5.58 29.53 61.80
N PRO A 125 -4.79 28.45 61.80
CA PRO A 125 -3.35 28.51 61.45
C PRO A 125 -3.03 29.11 60.07
N PHE A 126 -3.94 29.04 59.10
CA PHE A 126 -3.79 29.69 57.78
C PHE A 126 -4.01 31.23 57.85
N ALA A 127 -4.80 31.71 58.81
CA ALA A 127 -4.96 33.14 59.13
C ALA A 127 -3.81 33.66 60.01
N MET A 128 -3.25 32.85 60.91
CA MET A 128 -2.03 33.21 61.66
C MET A 128 -0.78 33.31 60.77
N TYR A 129 -0.79 32.66 59.59
CA TYR A 129 0.26 32.83 58.58
C TYR A 129 0.04 34.09 57.69
N ALA A 130 -1.18 34.64 57.66
CA ALA A 130 -1.50 35.91 57.00
C ALA A 130 -1.20 37.14 57.89
N GLU A 131 -1.10 36.97 59.21
CA GLU A 131 -0.61 38.00 60.14
C GLU A 131 0.89 38.31 59.97
N LYS A 132 1.64 37.49 59.21
CA LYS A 132 3.04 37.77 58.84
C LYS A 132 3.22 38.53 57.54
N THR A 133 2.14 38.95 56.86
CA THR A 133 2.28 39.72 55.62
C THR A 133 1.20 40.79 55.46
N ASN A 134 1.22 41.80 56.34
CA ASN A 134 0.85 43.14 55.88
C ASN A 134 1.60 44.26 56.64
N THR A 135 2.82 44.51 56.16
CA THR A 135 3.60 45.77 56.13
C THR A 135 3.43 46.82 57.24
N SER A 136 4.52 47.05 58.00
CA SER A 136 5.15 48.37 58.29
C SER A 136 5.76 48.50 59.70
N ALA A 137 6.84 47.77 59.97
CA ALA A 137 7.96 48.35 60.71
C ALA A 137 9.11 48.47 59.71
N LYS A 138 9.06 49.52 58.88
CA LYS A 138 10.22 49.89 58.08
C LYS A 138 11.28 50.36 59.09
N PHE A 139 12.32 49.58 59.32
CA PHE A 139 13.58 50.18 59.76
C PHE A 139 14.12 50.92 58.53
N GLU A 140 13.65 52.16 58.36
CA GLU A 140 14.02 52.99 57.23
C GLU A 140 15.37 53.64 57.51
N ILE A 141 16.40 53.16 56.81
CA ILE A 141 17.75 53.71 56.87
C ILE A 141 17.90 54.65 55.69
N LYS A 142 17.78 55.95 55.94
CA LYS A 142 17.94 57.01 54.93
C LYS A 142 19.28 57.71 55.12
N GLY A 143 19.98 57.92 54.02
CA GLY A 143 21.19 58.74 54.01
C GLY A 143 20.87 60.19 54.35
N ARG A 144 21.79 60.84 55.07
CA ARG A 144 21.72 62.29 55.29
C ARG A 144 22.19 62.97 54.01
N ALA A 145 21.40 63.90 53.48
CA ALA A 145 21.63 64.52 52.16
C ALA A 145 22.94 65.34 52.07
N ASP A 146 23.58 65.62 53.21
CA ASP A 146 24.82 66.36 53.34
C ASP A 146 26.07 65.46 53.47
N LEU A 147 25.92 64.13 53.38
CA LEU A 147 27.02 63.17 53.39
C LEU A 147 27.27 62.58 51.99
N PRO A 148 28.54 62.26 51.63
CA PRO A 148 28.86 61.61 50.37
C PRO A 148 28.16 60.24 50.19
N SER A 149 27.79 59.89 48.95
CA SER A 149 27.05 58.66 48.60
C SER A 149 27.81 57.35 48.87
N ASP A 150 29.10 57.41 49.16
CA ASP A 150 29.93 56.29 49.59
C ASP A 150 30.00 56.12 51.12
N THR A 151 29.27 56.95 51.87
CA THR A 151 29.05 56.76 53.30
C THR A 151 28.03 55.65 53.50
N ALA A 152 28.36 54.66 54.34
CA ALA A 152 27.46 53.54 54.59
C ALA A 152 26.19 54.03 55.30
N LEU A 153 25.03 53.70 54.73
CA LEU A 153 23.72 53.93 55.34
C LEU A 153 23.56 53.02 56.56
N PHE A 154 24.03 51.79 56.43
CA PHE A 154 24.03 50.77 57.47
C PHE A 154 25.32 49.98 57.37
N GLU A 155 26.03 49.85 58.48
CA GLU A 155 27.34 49.20 58.52
C GLU A 155 27.45 48.29 59.73
N ILE A 156 27.74 47.02 59.48
CA ILE A 156 28.11 46.05 60.51
C ILE A 156 29.62 45.94 60.48
N LYS A 157 30.25 46.28 61.60
CA LYS A 157 31.70 46.20 61.80
C LYS A 157 32.06 45.00 62.65
N ASP A 158 33.19 44.38 62.34
CA ASP A 158 33.79 43.37 63.20
C ASP A 158 34.38 43.99 64.49
N ARG A 159 34.92 43.14 65.37
CA ARG A 159 35.60 43.53 66.62
C ARG A 159 36.69 44.59 66.41
N ASN A 160 37.33 44.61 65.24
CA ASN A 160 38.47 45.48 64.94
C ASN A 160 38.02 46.79 64.26
N GLY A 161 36.71 47.00 64.08
CA GLY A 161 36.15 48.19 63.45
C GLY A 161 36.09 48.12 61.92
N ASN A 162 36.32 46.96 61.29
CA ASN A 162 36.25 46.81 59.83
C ASN A 162 34.86 46.40 59.39
N THR A 163 34.42 46.94 58.26
CA THR A 163 33.12 46.66 57.67
C THR A 163 33.06 45.26 57.07
N VAL A 164 32.16 44.41 57.59
CA VAL A 164 31.89 43.06 57.08
C VAL A 164 30.59 43.00 56.27
N PHE A 165 29.68 43.94 56.52
CA PHE A 165 28.47 44.12 55.72
C PHE A 165 28.11 45.60 55.74
N ALA A 166 27.99 46.20 54.56
CA ALA A 166 27.49 47.56 54.45
C ALA A 166 26.46 47.70 53.34
N VAL A 167 25.46 48.52 53.63
CA VAL A 167 24.50 49.02 52.66
C VAL A 167 24.86 50.47 52.41
N TYR A 168 25.22 50.78 51.17
CA TYR A 168 25.41 52.13 50.65
C TYR A 168 24.18 52.51 49.82
N GLU A 169 24.02 53.81 49.52
CA GLU A 169 22.91 54.29 48.70
C GLU A 169 22.83 53.59 47.33
N GLY A 170 23.98 53.18 46.76
CA GLY A 170 24.06 52.52 45.46
C GLY A 170 24.40 51.02 45.44
N ALA A 171 24.68 50.38 46.59
CA ALA A 171 25.07 48.96 46.60
C ALA A 171 24.93 48.29 47.98
N VAL A 172 24.58 47.00 47.99
CA VAL A 172 24.80 46.12 49.15
C VAL A 172 26.13 45.40 48.95
N ARG A 173 27.06 45.62 49.86
CA ARG A 173 28.37 44.97 49.86
C ARG A 173 28.50 44.10 51.08
N MET A 174 28.71 42.81 50.84
CA MET A 174 29.06 41.85 51.88
C MET A 174 30.54 41.56 51.72
N TYR A 175 31.34 42.12 52.62
CA TYR A 175 32.78 41.98 52.60
C TYR A 175 33.13 40.73 53.40
N VAL A 176 33.44 39.65 52.70
CA VAL A 176 34.18 38.55 53.33
C VAL A 176 35.61 39.06 53.48
N SER A 177 36.11 39.12 54.71
CA SER A 177 37.47 39.56 55.00
C SER A 177 38.47 38.83 54.09
N GLU A 178 39.08 39.59 53.18
CA GLU A 178 40.27 39.17 52.47
C GLU A 178 41.46 39.82 53.19
N GLY A 179 42.26 39.03 53.89
CA GLY A 179 43.67 39.40 54.11
C GLY A 179 44.26 39.68 52.73
N GLY A 180 44.62 40.95 52.50
CA GLY A 180 44.32 41.62 51.24
C GLY A 180 45.05 41.11 49.99
N VAL A 181 44.29 40.94 48.89
CA VAL A 181 44.75 41.20 47.52
C VAL A 181 43.54 41.58 46.65
N LYS A 182 43.64 42.69 45.91
CA LYS A 182 42.64 43.16 44.94
C LYS A 182 42.31 42.10 43.86
N GLY A 183 41.00 41.84 43.67
CA GLY A 183 40.41 41.71 42.33
C GLY A 183 39.58 40.46 42.03
N GLY A 184 38.25 40.63 42.06
CA GLY A 184 37.37 40.15 41.00
C GLY A 184 36.67 38.81 41.17
N ARG A 185 35.71 38.69 42.10
CA ARG A 185 34.64 37.66 42.01
C ARG A 185 33.29 38.23 42.48
N GLY A 186 32.41 38.49 41.51
CA GLY A 186 30.97 38.53 41.70
C GLY A 186 30.39 37.28 41.03
N GLY A 187 29.77 36.40 41.80
CA GLY A 187 29.09 35.22 41.30
C GLY A 187 28.76 34.26 42.43
N PHE A 188 27.47 34.01 42.64
CA PHE A 188 27.00 32.95 43.51
C PHE A 188 27.59 31.61 43.04
N ALA A 189 28.48 31.02 43.83
CA ALA A 189 29.14 29.75 43.53
C ALA A 189 28.69 28.70 44.55
N VAL A 190 28.09 27.60 44.06
CA VAL A 190 27.85 26.40 44.87
C VAL A 190 28.98 25.42 44.59
N GLY A 191 29.90 25.29 45.54
CA GLY A 191 31.02 24.37 45.45
C GLY A 191 31.48 23.94 46.84
N GLY A 192 31.69 22.64 47.02
CA GLY A 192 32.22 22.05 48.25
C GLY A 192 33.70 21.77 48.10
N ARG A 193 34.48 22.09 49.14
CA ARG A 193 35.88 21.68 49.27
C ARG A 193 35.95 20.72 50.45
N THR A 194 36.17 19.42 50.21
CA THR A 194 36.34 18.44 51.30
C THR A 194 37.76 17.87 51.27
N GLY A 195 38.35 17.74 52.45
CA GLY A 195 39.64 17.05 52.66
C GLY A 195 39.48 15.57 52.98
N SER A 196 38.28 15.03 52.86
CA SER A 196 37.96 13.63 53.16
C SER A 196 36.85 13.14 52.23
N LYS A 197 36.97 11.89 51.80
CA LYS A 197 36.07 11.26 50.82
C LYS A 197 34.68 11.05 51.44
N GLY A 198 33.79 12.01 51.24
CA GLY A 198 32.37 11.94 51.56
C GLY A 198 31.57 12.81 50.59
N PHE A 199 30.37 12.35 50.24
CA PHE A 199 29.50 13.02 49.28
C PHE A 199 28.60 14.03 49.99
N ASP A 200 28.54 15.27 49.50
CA ASP A 200 27.45 16.20 49.81
C ASP A 200 26.73 16.56 48.51
N THR A 201 25.41 16.35 48.49
CA THR A 201 24.54 16.92 47.46
C THR A 201 24.38 18.40 47.75
N LEU A 202 25.14 19.24 47.04
CA LEU A 202 25.22 20.67 47.34
C LEU A 202 24.10 21.51 46.70
N MET A 203 23.37 20.96 45.73
CA MET A 203 22.17 21.58 45.17
C MET A 203 21.29 20.52 44.50
N ILE A 204 19.99 20.56 44.80
CA ILE A 204 18.96 19.78 44.09
C ILE A 204 18.15 20.76 43.26
N VAL A 205 17.99 20.47 41.97
CA VAL A 205 17.14 21.21 41.04
C VAL A 205 16.02 20.28 40.59
N THR A 206 14.78 20.67 40.80
CA THR A 206 13.59 19.94 40.36
C THR A 206 13.03 20.53 39.06
N PRO A 207 12.21 19.76 38.29
CA PRO A 207 11.80 20.13 36.93
C PRO A 207 10.97 21.42 36.79
N ASP A 208 10.48 21.98 37.91
CA ASP A 208 9.27 22.78 37.86
C ASP A 208 9.46 24.28 37.69
N SER A 209 10.67 24.74 37.34
CA SER A 209 10.96 25.97 36.58
C SER A 209 12.34 26.53 36.92
N ILE A 210 13.35 26.20 36.12
CA ILE A 210 14.50 27.10 35.97
C ILE A 210 14.48 27.65 34.55
N ARG A 211 14.32 28.96 34.41
CA ARG A 211 14.52 29.71 33.17
C ARG A 211 15.80 30.52 33.29
N PHE A 212 16.77 30.22 32.44
CA PHE A 212 17.95 31.06 32.26
C PHE A 212 17.70 32.00 31.08
N TYR A 213 17.63 33.30 31.36
CA TYR A 213 17.58 34.32 30.33
C TYR A 213 19.01 34.74 29.99
N ILE A 214 19.42 34.52 28.75
CA ILE A 214 20.71 34.99 28.24
C ILE A 214 20.42 36.28 27.47
N ASN A 215 20.99 37.39 27.93
CA ASN A 215 20.95 38.65 27.19
C ASN A 215 21.97 38.58 26.04
N GLU A 216 21.52 38.75 24.79
CA GLU A 216 22.36 38.58 23.59
C GLU A 216 23.26 39.79 23.25
N GLN A 217 23.39 40.79 24.13
CA GLN A 217 24.25 41.95 23.85
C GLN A 217 25.43 42.06 24.80
N SER A 218 26.52 41.37 24.47
CA SER A 218 27.91 41.91 24.44
C SER A 218 28.96 40.79 24.36
N LYS A 219 30.01 41.05 23.58
CA LYS A 219 31.12 40.13 23.23
C LYS A 219 32.09 39.87 24.40
N GLY A 220 31.62 39.29 25.51
CA GLY A 220 32.45 38.79 26.61
C GLY A 220 32.67 37.28 26.53
N GLY A 221 33.92 36.82 26.60
CA GLY A 221 34.36 35.44 26.33
C GLY A 221 33.97 34.37 27.36
N ARG A 222 32.67 34.26 27.70
CA ARG A 222 31.93 33.07 28.18
C ARG A 222 30.53 33.53 28.65
N GLY A 223 29.57 33.53 27.73
CA GLY A 223 28.14 33.57 28.02
C GLY A 223 27.53 32.24 27.61
N GLY A 224 27.29 31.36 28.57
CA GLY A 224 26.71 30.04 28.34
C GLY A 224 26.88 29.17 29.58
N PHE A 225 25.82 28.49 29.98
CA PHE A 225 25.82 27.54 31.10
C PHE A 225 26.92 26.49 30.90
N ALA A 226 27.95 26.49 31.74
CA ALA A 226 29.08 25.59 31.64
C ALA A 226 29.15 24.67 32.86
N VAL A 227 28.90 23.38 32.67
CA VAL A 227 29.16 22.33 33.67
C VAL A 227 30.52 21.70 33.34
N GLY A 228 31.51 21.93 34.20
CA GLY A 228 32.85 21.36 34.03
C GLY A 228 33.54 21.18 35.38
N GLY A 229 34.16 20.01 35.59
CA GLY A 229 35.09 19.78 36.68
C GLY A 229 36.53 20.06 36.23
N ARG A 230 37.41 20.48 37.15
CA ARG A 230 38.85 20.61 36.92
C ARG A 230 39.59 19.66 37.85
N THR A 231 40.33 18.70 37.29
CA THR A 231 41.21 17.78 38.02
C THR A 231 42.68 18.05 37.64
N PRO A 232 43.64 17.93 38.57
CA PRO A 232 45.07 18.05 38.26
C PRO A 232 45.67 16.83 37.54
N GLU A 233 44.94 15.71 37.42
CA GLU A 233 45.48 14.43 36.92
C GLU A 233 44.90 14.04 35.55
N LYS A 234 45.77 13.53 34.66
CA LYS A 234 45.41 13.04 33.31
C LYS A 234 44.94 11.58 33.35
N SER A 235 43.72 11.31 33.83
CA SER A 235 43.07 10.01 33.68
C SER A 235 41.56 10.17 33.44
N PHE A 236 40.99 9.21 32.71
CA PHE A 236 39.81 9.36 31.85
C PHE A 236 38.54 9.95 32.50
N THR A 237 37.84 10.69 31.65
CA THR A 237 36.55 11.39 31.78
C THR A 237 35.45 10.58 32.46
N LYS A 238 34.72 11.17 33.43
CA LYS A 238 33.42 10.65 33.91
C LYS A 238 32.29 11.60 33.51
N GLU A 239 31.18 11.02 33.01
CA GLU A 239 29.95 11.73 32.64
C GLU A 239 29.50 12.67 33.77
N ILE A 240 29.71 13.96 33.57
CA ILE A 240 29.22 15.06 34.44
C ILE A 240 27.87 15.61 33.94
N PHE A 241 27.38 15.07 32.83
CA PHE A 241 26.08 15.35 32.25
C PHE A 241 25.65 14.16 31.39
N ARG A 242 24.61 13.44 31.80
CA ARG A 242 24.01 12.34 31.03
C ARG A 242 22.58 12.74 30.66
N VAL A 243 22.28 12.73 29.36
CA VAL A 243 20.92 12.82 28.82
C VAL A 243 20.53 11.43 28.37
N THR A 244 19.51 10.82 28.98
CA THR A 244 18.95 9.54 28.53
C THR A 244 17.87 9.77 27.48
N LEU A 245 17.53 8.73 26.69
CA LEU A 245 16.49 8.79 25.64
C LEU A 245 15.12 9.26 26.16
N ASP A 246 14.84 9.10 27.45
CA ASP A 246 13.59 9.57 28.09
C ASP A 246 13.58 11.08 28.40
N SER A 247 14.74 11.73 28.34
CA SER A 247 14.91 13.13 28.77
C SER A 247 14.95 14.13 27.62
N LEU A 248 14.56 13.73 26.40
CA LEU A 248 14.53 14.63 25.24
C LEU A 248 13.13 14.63 24.58
N ARG A 249 12.22 15.47 25.10
CA ARG A 249 11.05 15.95 24.34
C ARG A 249 11.30 17.40 23.94
N ILE A 250 11.63 17.61 22.66
CA ILE A 250 11.71 18.95 22.10
C ILE A 250 10.34 19.31 21.52
N THR A 251 9.56 20.09 22.24
CA THR A 251 8.34 20.71 21.74
C THR A 251 8.35 22.20 22.13
N SER A 252 8.55 23.09 21.16
CA SER A 252 8.14 24.48 21.30
C SER A 252 7.68 25.04 19.94
N PRO A 253 6.68 25.95 19.90
CA PRO A 253 6.18 26.55 18.65
C PRO A 253 7.19 27.46 17.94
N ASP A 254 8.28 27.87 18.62
CA ASP A 254 9.17 28.94 18.15
C ASP A 254 10.64 28.52 17.98
N MET A 255 10.91 27.23 17.73
CA MET A 255 12.29 26.80 17.46
C MET A 255 12.76 27.28 16.07
N LYS A 256 13.54 28.36 16.03
CA LYS A 256 14.46 28.66 14.94
C LYS A 256 15.75 27.87 15.14
N ILE A 257 15.97 26.87 14.30
CA ILE A 257 17.28 26.21 14.17
C ILE A 257 18.21 27.22 13.47
N ASN A 258 19.09 27.86 14.24
CA ASN A 258 20.02 28.86 13.71
C ASN A 258 21.19 28.18 13.00
N ILE A 259 21.30 28.44 11.70
CA ILE A 259 22.45 28.14 10.84
C ILE A 259 23.45 29.29 11.05
N PRO A 260 24.77 29.05 11.08
CA PRO A 260 25.77 30.10 11.34
C PRO A 260 25.61 31.33 10.45
N GLU A 261 25.72 32.52 11.04
CA GLU A 261 25.42 33.86 10.50
C GLU A 261 26.22 34.34 9.28
N THR A 262 26.86 33.46 8.49
CA THR A 262 27.55 33.89 7.26
C THR A 262 26.85 33.48 5.97
N ARG A 263 25.64 32.89 6.01
CA ARG A 263 24.85 32.61 4.79
C ARG A 263 23.35 32.88 4.95
N LEU A 264 22.96 34.13 4.71
CA LEU A 264 21.61 34.68 4.85
C LEU A 264 20.50 34.15 3.90
N ASN A 265 20.64 33.00 3.22
CA ASN A 265 19.69 32.63 2.14
C ASN A 265 19.03 31.23 2.21
N THR A 266 18.91 30.56 3.37
CA THR A 266 18.22 29.24 3.41
C THR A 266 17.49 28.98 4.73
N SER A 267 16.18 28.76 4.62
CA SER A 267 15.16 28.71 5.68
C SER A 267 15.01 27.35 6.35
N GLY A 268 15.06 27.33 7.69
CA GLY A 268 13.93 26.94 8.56
C GLY A 268 13.25 25.56 8.43
N GLY A 269 13.92 24.51 7.97
CA GLY A 269 13.42 23.13 8.04
C GLY A 269 14.02 22.34 9.20
N PHE A 270 13.28 21.39 9.78
CA PHE A 270 13.89 20.36 10.64
C PHE A 270 14.82 19.50 9.76
N SER A 271 16.12 19.59 9.99
CA SER A 271 17.11 18.81 9.27
C SER A 271 18.06 18.05 10.19
N VAL A 272 18.26 16.76 9.92
CA VAL A 272 19.29 15.95 10.57
C VAL A 272 20.45 15.81 9.58
N GLY A 273 21.58 16.44 9.86
CA GLY A 273 22.76 16.47 8.99
C GLY A 273 24.07 16.31 9.75
N LYS A 274 25.13 15.84 9.08
CA LYS A 274 26.50 15.87 9.65
C LYS A 274 27.15 17.21 9.30
N ILE A 275 27.60 17.95 10.31
CA ILE A 275 28.51 19.07 10.09
C ILE A 275 29.87 18.47 9.71
N SER A 276 30.25 18.61 8.45
CA SER A 276 31.62 18.33 7.99
C SER A 276 32.45 19.60 8.19
N THR A 277 33.63 19.47 8.79
CA THR A 277 34.62 20.54 8.98
C THR A 277 35.14 21.13 7.65
N ILE A 278 34.70 20.57 6.51
CA ILE A 278 35.08 20.97 5.16
C ILE A 278 33.79 21.27 4.37
N GLY A 279 33.22 22.46 4.56
CA GLY A 279 32.43 23.23 3.58
C GLY A 279 31.19 22.62 2.90
N LYS A 280 30.78 21.39 3.18
CA LYS A 280 29.58 20.76 2.63
C LYS A 280 28.76 20.09 3.73
N THR A 281 27.76 20.80 4.23
CA THR A 281 26.69 20.23 5.06
C THR A 281 25.84 19.33 4.17
N LYS A 282 25.57 18.09 4.58
CA LYS A 282 24.62 17.20 3.92
C LYS A 282 23.45 16.95 4.87
N ASP A 283 22.23 17.28 4.45
CA ASP A 283 21.04 16.94 5.24
C ASP A 283 20.49 15.57 4.83
N PHE A 284 20.34 14.68 5.80
CA PHE A 284 19.84 13.31 5.61
C PHE A 284 18.33 13.18 5.77
N PHE A 285 17.70 14.11 6.48
CA PHE A 285 16.25 14.24 6.61
C PHE A 285 15.92 15.72 6.45
N ASN A 286 15.02 16.08 5.53
CA ASN A 286 14.65 17.48 5.31
C ASN A 286 13.13 17.60 5.09
N ILE A 287 12.51 18.47 5.90
CA ILE A 287 11.15 18.98 5.70
C ILE A 287 11.31 20.45 5.31
N ASN A 288 11.19 20.77 4.03
CA ASN A 288 11.42 22.15 3.56
C ASN A 288 10.11 22.94 3.51
N PRO A 289 9.92 23.95 4.37
CA PRO A 289 8.69 24.74 4.38
C PRO A 289 8.59 25.77 3.24
N LYS A 290 9.63 25.94 2.39
CA LYS A 290 9.60 26.95 1.32
C LYS A 290 8.76 26.53 0.12
N ASP A 291 8.08 27.52 -0.47
CA ASP A 291 7.46 27.49 -1.81
C ASP A 291 8.50 27.46 -2.97
N ALA A 292 9.72 27.02 -2.71
CA ALA A 292 10.78 26.95 -3.72
C ALA A 292 11.06 25.50 -4.09
N ALA A 293 11.18 25.26 -5.41
CA ALA A 293 11.48 23.95 -5.93
C ALA A 293 12.77 23.37 -5.33
N GLN A 294 12.68 22.17 -4.77
CA GLN A 294 13.85 21.50 -4.22
C GLN A 294 14.62 20.76 -5.31
N ILE A 295 15.81 21.26 -5.63
CA ILE A 295 16.73 20.60 -6.57
C ILE A 295 17.77 19.81 -5.76
N VAL A 296 17.99 18.55 -6.15
CA VAL A 296 19.01 17.65 -5.60
C VAL A 296 19.77 17.06 -6.78
N ASN A 297 20.80 17.77 -7.23
CA ASN A 297 21.63 17.38 -8.37
C ASN A 297 23.09 17.78 -8.10
N PRO A 298 24.05 16.82 -7.99
CA PRO A 298 23.92 15.39 -8.24
C PRO A 298 23.11 14.64 -7.16
N SER A 299 22.85 13.36 -7.40
CA SER A 299 22.04 12.51 -6.51
C SER A 299 22.67 12.28 -5.14
N GLU A 300 21.87 12.33 -4.06
CA GLU A 300 22.33 12.25 -2.68
C GLU A 300 21.53 11.24 -1.84
N ALA A 301 22.18 10.61 -0.85
CA ALA A 301 21.50 9.71 0.10
C ALA A 301 20.73 10.51 1.15
N ARG A 302 19.39 10.51 1.11
CA ARG A 302 18.52 11.25 2.04
C ARG A 302 17.07 10.79 2.03
N VAL A 303 16.32 11.25 3.02
CA VAL A 303 14.85 11.26 3.07
C VAL A 303 14.38 12.70 2.86
N LEU A 304 13.47 12.90 1.92
CA LEU A 304 12.99 14.20 1.46
C LEU A 304 11.46 14.21 1.47
N TRP A 305 10.88 15.11 2.24
CA TRP A 305 9.49 15.52 2.07
C TRP A 305 9.47 16.81 1.25
N TYR A 306 8.79 16.80 0.11
CA TYR A 306 8.68 17.94 -0.81
C TYR A 306 7.24 18.49 -0.78
N PRO A 307 6.93 19.50 0.07
CA PRO A 307 5.55 19.88 0.37
C PRO A 307 4.78 20.43 -0.83
N GLN A 308 5.43 21.19 -1.73
CA GLN A 308 4.76 21.76 -2.90
C GLN A 308 4.17 20.70 -3.84
N LYS A 309 4.76 19.50 -3.81
CA LYS A 309 4.32 18.35 -4.59
C LYS A 309 3.63 17.32 -3.71
N GLU A 310 3.50 17.51 -2.40
CA GLU A 310 2.99 16.49 -1.47
C GLU A 310 3.71 15.13 -1.68
N ALA A 311 5.01 15.19 -1.99
CA ALA A 311 5.77 14.04 -2.48
C ALA A 311 6.80 13.57 -1.45
N PHE A 312 6.94 12.25 -1.34
CA PHE A 312 7.88 11.62 -0.42
C PHE A 312 8.94 10.83 -1.17
N LEU A 313 10.21 11.18 -0.98
CA LEU A 313 11.34 10.56 -1.65
C LEU A 313 12.36 10.04 -0.63
N ALA A 314 12.88 8.83 -0.81
CA ALA A 314 13.92 8.29 0.07
C ALA A 314 14.90 7.37 -0.65
N GLY A 315 16.14 7.32 -0.15
CA GLY A 315 17.24 6.55 -0.74
C GLY A 315 18.26 7.47 -1.39
N ARG A 316 18.75 7.15 -2.59
CA ARG A 316 19.62 8.06 -3.35
C ARG A 316 18.75 8.95 -4.23
N VAL A 317 18.28 10.05 -3.65
CA VAL A 317 17.32 10.98 -4.26
C VAL A 317 18.03 11.84 -5.32
N LEU A 318 17.41 11.97 -6.49
CA LEU A 318 17.81 12.86 -7.58
C LEU A 318 16.61 13.68 -8.01
N VAL A 319 16.71 15.00 -7.89
CA VAL A 319 15.69 15.95 -8.37
C VAL A 319 16.39 16.97 -9.24
N GLU A 320 16.31 16.79 -10.55
CA GLU A 320 16.97 17.66 -11.54
C GLU A 320 16.23 18.99 -11.70
N SER A 321 14.90 18.94 -11.60
CA SER A 321 14.00 20.09 -11.73
C SER A 321 12.71 19.82 -10.93
N PRO A 322 11.91 20.85 -10.61
CA PRO A 322 10.58 20.65 -10.01
C PRO A 322 9.66 19.70 -10.79
N ASP A 323 9.83 19.59 -12.11
CA ASP A 323 9.02 18.71 -12.96
C ASP A 323 9.48 17.25 -12.95
N SER A 324 10.63 16.96 -12.33
CA SER A 324 11.11 15.59 -12.13
C SER A 324 10.41 14.86 -10.97
N VAL A 325 9.49 15.53 -10.28
CA VAL A 325 8.70 14.99 -9.17
C VAL A 325 7.23 15.30 -9.39
N GLY A 326 6.41 14.24 -9.40
CA GLY A 326 4.97 14.36 -9.51
C GLY A 326 4.30 14.82 -8.22
N THR A 327 3.14 15.46 -8.36
CA THR A 327 2.29 15.81 -7.20
C THR A 327 1.74 14.53 -6.58
N ASN A 328 1.62 14.43 -5.25
CA ASN A 328 1.17 13.24 -4.52
C ASN A 328 1.96 11.96 -4.89
N SER A 329 3.25 12.09 -5.18
CA SER A 329 4.09 10.98 -5.64
C SER A 329 4.94 10.37 -4.52
N VAL A 330 5.35 9.11 -4.70
CA VAL A 330 6.28 8.44 -3.78
C VAL A 330 7.42 7.79 -4.56
N SER A 331 8.66 8.01 -4.14
CA SER A 331 9.83 7.40 -4.77
C SER A 331 10.82 6.84 -3.75
N PHE A 332 11.13 5.54 -3.82
CA PHE A 332 12.17 4.91 -2.99
C PHE A 332 13.27 4.23 -3.81
N GLY A 333 14.50 4.32 -3.28
CA GLY A 333 15.66 3.59 -3.75
C GLY A 333 16.70 4.47 -4.43
N PHE A 334 17.49 3.89 -5.33
CA PHE A 334 18.61 4.59 -5.95
C PHE A 334 18.15 5.29 -7.22
N GLU A 335 18.11 6.62 -7.25
CA GLU A 335 17.74 7.43 -8.43
C GLU A 335 16.40 7.01 -9.06
N SER A 336 15.47 6.50 -8.24
CA SER A 336 14.08 6.26 -8.65
C SER A 336 13.34 7.57 -8.84
N LYS A 337 12.46 7.64 -9.85
CA LYS A 337 11.75 8.86 -10.25
C LYS A 337 10.26 8.59 -10.43
N ALA A 338 9.45 9.15 -9.54
CA ALA A 338 8.01 9.22 -9.68
C ALA A 338 7.65 10.62 -10.23
N ILE A 339 7.61 10.74 -11.56
CA ILE A 339 7.51 12.02 -12.30
C ILE A 339 6.05 12.41 -12.51
N GLY A 340 5.17 11.44 -12.77
CA GLY A 340 3.75 11.72 -12.97
C GLY A 340 3.01 12.04 -11.67
N ASN A 341 1.92 12.79 -11.73
CA ASN A 341 1.09 13.04 -10.55
C ASN A 341 0.47 11.71 -10.06
N TRP A 342 0.38 11.52 -8.75
CA TRP A 342 -0.07 10.29 -8.10
C TRP A 342 0.69 9.04 -8.55
N SER A 343 1.98 9.18 -8.93
CA SER A 343 2.82 8.06 -9.38
C SER A 343 3.68 7.46 -8.25
N GLN A 344 4.12 6.22 -8.43
CA GLN A 344 4.98 5.52 -7.47
C GLN A 344 6.19 4.88 -8.17
N ALA A 345 7.40 5.06 -7.62
CA ALA A 345 8.62 4.47 -8.16
C ALA A 345 9.47 3.82 -7.06
N PHE A 346 9.74 2.53 -7.16
CA PHE A 346 10.49 1.77 -6.15
C PHE A 346 11.63 0.95 -6.78
N GLY A 347 12.88 1.13 -6.35
CA GLY A 347 14.02 0.30 -6.75
C GLY A 347 15.26 1.06 -7.20
N TYR A 348 16.02 0.50 -8.14
CA TYR A 348 17.21 1.13 -8.71
C TYR A 348 16.86 1.72 -10.06
N LYS A 349 16.92 3.05 -10.22
CA LYS A 349 16.61 3.78 -11.47
C LYS A 349 15.23 3.43 -12.04
N SER A 350 14.26 3.14 -11.18
CA SER A 350 12.86 2.94 -11.58
C SER A 350 12.23 4.27 -12.00
N ILE A 351 11.38 4.28 -13.02
CA ILE A 351 10.76 5.50 -13.55
C ILE A 351 9.27 5.29 -13.76
N ALA A 352 8.45 6.04 -13.02
CA ALA A 352 7.02 6.18 -13.24
C ALA A 352 6.74 7.57 -13.83
N LYS A 353 6.57 7.64 -15.16
CA LYS A 353 6.66 8.88 -15.94
C LYS A 353 5.35 9.66 -16.05
N LYS A 354 4.21 8.98 -16.14
CA LYS A 354 2.88 9.58 -16.38
C LYS A 354 2.00 9.48 -15.14
N ASN A 355 0.88 10.19 -15.13
CA ASN A 355 -0.01 10.21 -13.97
C ASN A 355 -0.50 8.79 -13.62
N TYR A 356 -0.69 8.53 -12.32
CA TYR A 356 -1.16 7.23 -11.79
C TYR A 356 -0.27 6.02 -12.11
N SER A 357 0.92 6.22 -12.69
CA SER A 357 1.82 5.13 -13.07
C SER A 357 2.62 4.59 -11.89
N MET A 358 2.97 3.31 -11.94
CA MET A 358 3.75 2.62 -10.91
C MET A 358 4.89 1.81 -11.51
N ALA A 359 6.13 2.05 -11.07
CA ALA A 359 7.32 1.31 -11.51
C ALA A 359 8.06 0.68 -10.31
N ILE A 360 8.25 -0.64 -10.33
CA ILE A 360 8.92 -1.40 -9.26
C ILE A 360 10.01 -2.29 -9.85
N GLY A 361 11.26 -2.11 -9.41
CA GLY A 361 12.39 -2.95 -9.79
C GLY A 361 13.53 -2.20 -10.49
N TRP A 362 14.65 -2.90 -10.69
CA TRP A 362 15.86 -2.35 -11.33
C TRP A 362 15.55 -1.89 -12.76
N GLN A 363 15.68 -0.60 -13.05
CA GLN A 363 15.40 0.03 -14.34
C GLN A 363 14.00 -0.24 -14.90
N SER A 364 13.01 -0.51 -14.03
CA SER A 364 11.60 -0.61 -14.42
C SER A 364 11.07 0.74 -14.92
N LYS A 365 10.18 0.73 -15.92
CA LYS A 365 9.69 1.93 -16.60
C LYS A 365 8.18 1.85 -16.85
N ALA A 366 7.39 2.57 -16.07
CA ALA A 366 5.98 2.82 -16.35
C ALA A 366 5.86 4.17 -17.07
N LEU A 367 5.68 4.14 -18.39
CA LEU A 367 5.73 5.29 -19.29
C LEU A 367 4.36 5.76 -19.80
N GLY A 368 3.33 4.91 -19.73
CA GLY A 368 1.95 5.24 -20.10
C GLY A 368 1.13 5.79 -18.93
N LEU A 369 0.02 6.50 -19.21
CA LEU A 369 -0.95 6.92 -18.20
C LEU A 369 -1.51 5.68 -17.48
N SER A 370 -1.60 5.70 -16.14
CA SER A 370 -2.12 4.55 -15.36
C SER A 370 -1.39 3.22 -15.64
N SER A 371 -0.13 3.27 -16.06
CA SER A 371 0.65 2.06 -16.40
C SER A 371 1.38 1.46 -15.20
N TYR A 372 1.60 0.15 -15.21
CA TYR A 372 2.22 -0.61 -14.13
C TYR A 372 3.38 -1.46 -14.67
N ALA A 373 4.60 -1.21 -14.20
CA ALA A 373 5.79 -1.95 -14.58
C ALA A 373 6.45 -2.58 -13.34
N PHE A 374 6.47 -3.90 -13.25
CA PHE A 374 7.03 -4.65 -12.13
C PHE A 374 8.07 -5.66 -12.61
N GLY A 375 9.33 -5.50 -12.20
CA GLY A 375 10.43 -6.40 -12.54
C GLY A 375 11.68 -5.68 -13.08
N LYS A 376 12.80 -6.39 -13.13
CA LYS A 376 14.05 -5.87 -13.72
C LYS A 376 13.81 -5.50 -15.18
N SER A 377 13.99 -4.23 -15.53
CA SER A 377 13.83 -3.70 -16.89
C SER A 377 12.44 -3.92 -17.51
N ALA A 378 11.40 -4.17 -16.69
CA ALA A 378 10.02 -4.21 -17.16
C ALA A 378 9.61 -2.83 -17.69
N GLN A 379 8.86 -2.79 -18.79
CA GLN A 379 8.42 -1.55 -19.42
C GLN A 379 6.94 -1.60 -19.82
N ALA A 380 6.13 -0.73 -19.22
CA ALA A 380 4.74 -0.51 -19.60
C ALA A 380 4.61 0.87 -20.26
N SER A 381 4.49 0.90 -21.58
CA SER A 381 4.43 2.15 -22.37
C SER A 381 3.04 2.56 -22.81
N GLY A 382 2.11 1.61 -22.94
CA GLY A 382 0.71 1.90 -23.28
C GLY A 382 -0.07 2.47 -22.09
N GLU A 383 -1.12 3.24 -22.39
CA GLU A 383 -2.09 3.68 -21.37
C GLU A 383 -2.77 2.46 -20.73
N ASP A 384 -2.96 2.44 -19.41
CA ASP A 384 -3.46 1.28 -18.66
C ASP A 384 -2.68 -0.03 -18.95
N GLY A 385 -1.41 0.08 -19.36
CA GLY A 385 -0.57 -1.07 -19.68
C GLY A 385 0.03 -1.72 -18.44
N PHE A 386 0.09 -3.06 -18.41
CA PHE A 386 0.63 -3.85 -17.30
C PHE A 386 1.80 -4.72 -17.78
N ALA A 387 3.01 -4.45 -17.31
CA ALA A 387 4.20 -5.24 -17.60
C ALA A 387 4.76 -5.87 -16.31
N PHE A 388 4.59 -7.18 -16.14
CA PHE A 388 5.03 -7.95 -14.98
C PHE A 388 6.05 -9.02 -15.37
N GLY A 389 7.28 -8.88 -14.86
CA GLY A 389 8.38 -9.82 -15.02
C GLY A 389 9.64 -9.17 -15.63
N SER A 390 10.77 -9.87 -15.52
CA SER A 390 12.06 -9.34 -15.97
C SER A 390 12.07 -9.12 -17.48
N GLY A 391 12.15 -7.87 -17.92
CA GLY A 391 12.14 -7.47 -19.33
C GLY A 391 10.76 -7.48 -20.00
N ALA A 392 9.67 -7.72 -19.27
CA ALA A 392 8.31 -7.69 -19.84
C ALA A 392 8.00 -6.35 -20.53
N LEU A 393 7.33 -6.38 -21.67
CA LEU A 393 6.98 -5.21 -22.49
C LEU A 393 5.47 -5.14 -22.74
N ALA A 394 4.80 -4.16 -22.16
CA ALA A 394 3.39 -3.83 -22.44
C ALA A 394 3.32 -2.48 -23.16
N SER A 395 3.35 -2.48 -24.49
CA SER A 395 3.45 -1.26 -25.30
C SER A 395 2.15 -0.83 -25.97
N GLY A 396 1.16 -1.72 -26.09
CA GLY A 396 -0.17 -1.35 -26.57
C GLY A 396 -1.03 -0.77 -25.45
N ASP A 397 -2.04 0.03 -25.79
CA ASP A 397 -2.98 0.55 -24.80
C ASP A 397 -3.83 -0.57 -24.22
N LYS A 398 -4.05 -0.55 -22.90
CA LYS A 398 -4.73 -1.60 -22.12
C LYS A 398 -4.14 -2.99 -22.34
N SER A 399 -2.85 -3.05 -22.65
CA SER A 399 -2.13 -4.32 -22.88
C SER A 399 -1.63 -4.93 -21.57
N PHE A 400 -1.52 -6.25 -21.54
CA PHE A 400 -1.09 -7.01 -20.37
C PHE A 400 0.01 -8.00 -20.75
N ALA A 401 1.24 -7.77 -20.27
CA ALA A 401 2.39 -8.64 -20.46
C ALA A 401 2.83 -9.23 -19.11
N LEU A 402 2.72 -10.55 -18.94
CA LEU A 402 3.12 -11.28 -17.73
C LEU A 402 4.10 -12.41 -18.09
N GLY A 403 5.37 -12.24 -17.75
CA GLY A 403 6.42 -13.21 -18.02
C GLY A 403 7.79 -12.53 -18.09
N SER A 404 8.84 -13.30 -18.36
CA SER A 404 10.18 -12.76 -18.51
C SER A 404 10.67 -12.85 -19.96
N THR A 405 11.80 -12.21 -20.23
CA THR A 405 12.63 -12.57 -21.38
C THR A 405 13.03 -14.03 -21.29
N GLY A 406 12.97 -14.72 -22.42
CA GLY A 406 13.39 -16.11 -22.55
C GLY A 406 14.82 -16.31 -22.08
N ILE A 407 15.07 -17.47 -21.49
CA ILE A 407 16.38 -17.91 -21.04
C ILE A 407 16.61 -19.27 -21.71
N ASP A 408 17.73 -19.45 -22.41
CA ASP A 408 18.08 -20.73 -23.01
C ASP A 408 18.50 -21.75 -21.96
N THR A 409 18.76 -22.99 -22.38
CA THR A 409 19.22 -24.08 -21.50
C THR A 409 20.55 -23.79 -20.80
N SER A 410 21.33 -22.81 -21.26
CA SER A 410 22.58 -22.37 -20.64
C SER A 410 22.41 -21.22 -19.66
N GLY A 411 21.18 -20.70 -19.49
CA GLY A 411 20.92 -19.53 -18.65
C GLY A 411 21.09 -18.20 -19.38
N ALA A 412 21.34 -18.19 -20.69
CA ALA A 412 21.51 -16.98 -21.46
C ALA A 412 20.17 -16.42 -21.95
N VAL A 413 20.02 -15.09 -21.90
CA VAL A 413 18.79 -14.41 -22.31
C VAL A 413 18.61 -14.57 -23.83
N THR A 414 17.53 -15.19 -24.29
CA THR A 414 17.24 -15.47 -25.72
C THR A 414 16.75 -14.25 -26.51
N GLY A 415 16.83 -13.06 -25.91
CA GLY A 415 16.56 -11.78 -26.55
C GLY A 415 15.09 -11.44 -26.80
N THR A 416 14.15 -12.38 -26.65
CA THR A 416 12.71 -12.11 -26.86
C THR A 416 11.97 -11.97 -25.53
N PRO A 417 11.58 -10.75 -25.12
CA PRO A 417 10.77 -10.52 -23.94
C PRO A 417 9.34 -11.03 -24.12
N THR A 418 8.66 -11.28 -23.01
CA THR A 418 7.19 -11.34 -23.02
C THR A 418 6.65 -9.99 -23.46
N LYS A 419 5.88 -9.95 -24.55
CA LYS A 419 5.53 -8.71 -25.25
C LYS A 419 4.05 -8.64 -25.63
N ALA A 420 3.34 -7.67 -25.07
CA ALA A 420 1.99 -7.29 -25.47
C ALA A 420 2.07 -5.91 -26.15
N SER A 421 2.06 -5.88 -27.49
CA SER A 421 2.22 -4.63 -28.27
C SER A 421 1.01 -4.18 -29.07
N GLY A 422 0.01 -5.05 -29.23
CA GLY A 422 -1.29 -4.63 -29.74
C GLY A 422 -2.12 -3.94 -28.67
N ASN A 423 -3.03 -3.07 -29.07
CA ASN A 423 -4.01 -2.50 -28.14
C ASN A 423 -4.94 -3.61 -27.65
N TYR A 424 -5.29 -3.60 -26.36
CA TYR A 424 -6.09 -4.65 -25.72
C TYR A 424 -5.48 -6.05 -25.82
N SER A 425 -4.15 -6.17 -26.01
CA SER A 425 -3.49 -7.46 -26.20
C SER A 425 -2.99 -8.08 -24.89
N TYR A 426 -2.93 -9.41 -24.83
CA TYR A 426 -2.57 -10.17 -23.63
C TYR A 426 -1.45 -11.17 -23.95
N ALA A 427 -0.26 -10.99 -23.39
CA ALA A 427 0.88 -11.90 -23.52
C ALA A 427 1.23 -12.49 -22.15
N ILE A 428 1.06 -13.80 -21.96
CA ILE A 428 1.32 -14.48 -20.68
C ILE A 428 2.23 -15.70 -20.92
N GLY A 429 3.38 -15.73 -20.25
CA GLY A 429 4.36 -16.82 -20.33
C GLY A 429 5.67 -16.38 -20.98
N LEU A 430 6.73 -17.14 -20.70
CA LEU A 430 8.10 -16.87 -21.15
C LEU A 430 8.18 -16.60 -22.66
N SER A 431 8.69 -15.44 -23.07
CA SER A 431 8.80 -15.05 -24.49
C SER A 431 7.48 -15.10 -25.29
N SER A 432 6.32 -15.03 -24.63
CA SER A 432 5.02 -14.94 -25.33
C SER A 432 4.86 -13.58 -26.01
N GLN A 433 4.20 -13.56 -27.16
CA GLN A 433 4.07 -12.36 -28.01
C GLN A 433 2.63 -12.18 -28.50
N ALA A 434 1.96 -11.14 -28.01
CA ALA A 434 0.64 -10.70 -28.48
C ALA A 434 0.80 -9.33 -29.16
N THR A 435 1.05 -9.35 -30.48
CA THR A 435 1.55 -8.16 -31.21
C THR A 435 0.50 -7.39 -32.00
N ALA A 436 -0.70 -7.94 -32.15
CA ALA A 436 -1.81 -7.33 -32.88
C ALA A 436 -2.95 -6.94 -31.94
N ASP A 437 -3.81 -6.02 -32.38
CA ASP A 437 -4.90 -5.51 -31.55
C ASP A 437 -5.88 -6.62 -31.16
N GLY A 438 -6.26 -6.66 -29.89
CA GLY A 438 -7.11 -7.68 -29.28
C GLY A 438 -6.53 -9.09 -29.32
N SER A 439 -5.24 -9.27 -29.63
CA SER A 439 -4.62 -10.59 -29.71
C SER A 439 -4.26 -11.14 -28.32
N MET A 440 -4.29 -12.46 -28.18
CA MET A 440 -4.01 -13.16 -26.92
C MET A 440 -3.02 -14.29 -27.14
N ALA A 441 -1.85 -14.22 -26.49
CA ALA A 441 -0.83 -15.26 -26.51
C ALA A 441 -0.57 -15.76 -25.08
N ILE A 442 -0.90 -17.03 -24.80
CA ILE A 442 -0.69 -17.65 -23.48
C ILE A 442 0.11 -18.93 -23.66
N GLY A 443 1.31 -18.99 -23.09
CA GLY A 443 2.23 -20.12 -23.17
C GLY A 443 3.65 -19.69 -23.50
N SER A 444 4.62 -20.55 -23.18
CA SER A 444 6.02 -20.28 -23.53
C SER A 444 6.18 -20.17 -25.04
N VAL A 445 6.75 -19.06 -25.53
CA VAL A 445 6.97 -18.79 -26.96
C VAL A 445 5.67 -18.77 -27.80
N ALA A 446 4.49 -18.63 -27.16
CA ALA A 446 3.23 -18.47 -27.87
C ALA A 446 3.21 -17.15 -28.66
N SER A 447 2.65 -17.15 -29.87
CA SER A 447 2.64 -15.98 -30.77
C SER A 447 1.25 -15.74 -31.36
N ALA A 448 0.64 -14.61 -31.01
CA ALA A 448 -0.63 -14.13 -31.57
C ALA A 448 -0.39 -12.80 -32.30
N SER A 449 -0.19 -12.87 -33.62
CA SER A 449 0.17 -11.72 -34.47
C SER A 449 -0.93 -11.28 -35.43
N GLY A 450 -2.07 -11.97 -35.44
CA GLY A 450 -3.26 -11.60 -36.19
C GLY A 450 -4.22 -10.75 -35.36
N LEU A 451 -4.98 -9.87 -36.03
CA LEU A 451 -6.02 -9.06 -35.38
C LEU A 451 -7.07 -9.97 -34.71
N TYR A 452 -7.33 -9.78 -33.41
CA TYR A 452 -8.19 -10.65 -32.60
C TYR A 452 -7.80 -12.15 -32.62
N SER A 453 -6.53 -12.46 -32.87
CA SER A 453 -6.06 -13.86 -32.89
C SER A 453 -5.76 -14.39 -31.48
N ILE A 454 -5.86 -15.70 -31.31
CA ILE A 454 -5.67 -16.37 -30.01
C ILE A 454 -4.68 -17.53 -30.19
N ALA A 455 -3.55 -17.48 -29.49
CA ALA A 455 -2.56 -18.54 -29.43
C ALA A 455 -2.41 -19.04 -27.98
N LEU A 456 -2.82 -20.28 -27.72
CA LEU A 456 -2.79 -20.92 -26.41
C LEU A 456 -1.93 -22.18 -26.45
N GLY A 457 -0.95 -22.29 -25.54
CA GLY A 457 -0.02 -23.40 -25.45
C GLY A 457 1.41 -23.05 -25.86
N SER A 458 2.35 -23.91 -25.49
CA SER A 458 3.75 -23.72 -25.82
C SER A 458 3.95 -23.78 -27.34
N TYR A 459 4.65 -22.80 -27.91
CA TYR A 459 4.86 -22.65 -29.36
C TYR A 459 3.58 -22.54 -30.22
N ALA A 460 2.42 -22.27 -29.62
CA ALA A 460 1.21 -22.02 -30.39
C ALA A 460 1.35 -20.74 -31.22
N SER A 461 0.87 -20.77 -32.47
CA SER A 461 1.01 -19.64 -33.40
C SER A 461 -0.30 -19.33 -34.10
N ALA A 462 -0.84 -18.13 -33.90
CA ALA A 462 -2.05 -17.63 -34.55
C ALA A 462 -1.72 -16.33 -35.30
N SER A 463 -1.41 -16.44 -36.59
CA SER A 463 -0.78 -15.36 -37.36
C SER A 463 -1.72 -14.48 -38.17
N GLU A 464 -2.99 -14.87 -38.30
CA GLU A 464 -3.96 -14.23 -39.19
C GLU A 464 -5.18 -13.71 -38.44
N LYS A 465 -5.96 -12.84 -39.10
CA LYS A 465 -7.17 -12.23 -38.50
C LYS A 465 -8.11 -13.31 -37.97
N GLN A 466 -8.49 -13.17 -36.71
CA GLN A 466 -9.42 -14.07 -36.00
C GLN A 466 -9.01 -15.55 -36.07
N SER A 467 -7.72 -15.85 -36.28
CA SER A 467 -7.23 -17.23 -36.22
C SER A 467 -7.02 -17.67 -34.77
N MET A 468 -7.23 -18.96 -34.51
CA MET A 468 -7.14 -19.55 -33.18
C MET A 468 -6.27 -20.80 -33.21
N ALA A 469 -5.23 -20.84 -32.38
CA ALA A 469 -4.31 -21.97 -32.25
C ALA A 469 -4.24 -22.44 -30.80
N LEU A 470 -4.56 -23.71 -30.55
CA LEU A 470 -4.37 -24.39 -29.27
C LEU A 470 -3.33 -25.51 -29.45
N ASN A 471 -2.11 -25.30 -28.94
CA ASN A 471 -0.95 -26.17 -29.14
C ASN A 471 -0.72 -26.52 -30.63
N GLY A 472 -0.99 -25.57 -31.54
CA GLY A 472 -0.93 -25.76 -32.97
C GLY A 472 -0.56 -24.49 -33.73
N ILE A 473 -0.74 -24.52 -35.05
CA ILE A 473 -0.47 -23.39 -35.95
C ILE A 473 -1.76 -23.04 -36.70
N ALA A 474 -2.21 -21.79 -36.62
CA ALA A 474 -3.34 -21.26 -37.36
C ALA A 474 -2.90 -20.03 -38.18
N SER A 475 -2.58 -20.28 -39.44
CA SER A 475 -2.02 -19.31 -40.38
C SER A 475 -2.97 -18.93 -41.53
N GLY A 476 -4.22 -19.38 -41.47
CA GLY A 476 -5.30 -18.92 -42.34
C GLY A 476 -6.22 -17.92 -41.62
N PRO A 477 -6.79 -16.92 -42.29
CA PRO A 477 -7.79 -16.05 -41.68
C PRO A 477 -9.00 -16.84 -41.22
N TYR A 478 -9.49 -16.57 -40.00
CA TYR A 478 -10.60 -17.29 -39.36
C TYR A 478 -10.35 -18.80 -39.18
N ALA A 479 -9.10 -19.26 -39.28
CA ALA A 479 -8.77 -20.68 -39.13
C ALA A 479 -8.70 -21.10 -37.65
N LEU A 480 -9.05 -22.36 -37.39
CA LEU A 480 -8.95 -22.98 -36.06
C LEU A 480 -8.02 -24.18 -36.10
N SER A 481 -7.03 -24.21 -35.21
CA SER A 481 -6.09 -25.32 -35.06
C SER A 481 -6.02 -25.79 -33.61
N ILE A 482 -6.21 -27.09 -33.40
CA ILE A 482 -6.03 -27.76 -32.11
C ILE A 482 -5.03 -28.90 -32.31
N GLY A 483 -3.76 -28.71 -31.95
CA GLY A 483 -2.69 -29.72 -32.10
C GLY A 483 -2.14 -29.94 -33.52
N GLY A 484 -2.67 -29.21 -34.52
CA GLY A 484 -2.34 -29.39 -35.94
C GLY A 484 -1.90 -28.09 -36.62
N SER A 485 -2.15 -28.00 -37.94
CA SER A 485 -1.89 -26.83 -38.77
C SER A 485 -3.10 -26.49 -39.64
N ALA A 486 -3.66 -25.29 -39.49
CA ALA A 486 -4.76 -24.78 -40.30
C ALA A 486 -4.31 -23.53 -41.06
N SER A 487 -4.10 -23.66 -42.38
CA SER A 487 -3.54 -22.58 -43.22
C SER A 487 -4.50 -22.01 -44.25
N GLY A 488 -5.58 -22.71 -44.58
CA GLY A 488 -6.63 -22.20 -45.48
C GLY A 488 -7.55 -21.18 -44.82
N TYR A 489 -8.19 -20.34 -45.61
CA TYR A 489 -9.23 -19.43 -45.15
C TYR A 489 -10.39 -20.22 -44.52
N ARG A 490 -10.78 -19.91 -43.27
CA ARG A 490 -11.80 -20.65 -42.50
C ARG A 490 -11.56 -22.16 -42.42
N SER A 491 -10.30 -22.61 -42.46
CA SER A 491 -9.97 -24.03 -42.33
C SER A 491 -9.90 -24.49 -40.88
N ASN A 492 -10.10 -25.78 -40.64
CA ASN A 492 -10.12 -26.38 -39.31
C ASN A 492 -9.22 -27.61 -39.21
N ALA A 493 -8.26 -27.60 -38.30
CA ALA A 493 -7.35 -28.72 -38.05
C ALA A 493 -7.46 -29.22 -36.60
N PHE A 494 -7.85 -30.48 -36.41
CA PHE A 494 -8.06 -31.09 -35.09
C PHE A 494 -7.25 -32.38 -34.91
N GLY A 495 -6.28 -32.35 -34.00
CA GLY A 495 -5.47 -33.50 -33.59
C GLY A 495 -4.00 -33.42 -34.01
N TYR A 496 -3.21 -34.42 -33.63
CA TYR A 496 -1.76 -34.40 -33.76
C TYR A 496 -1.34 -34.45 -35.24
N LYS A 497 -0.61 -33.42 -35.70
CA LYS A 497 -0.10 -33.34 -37.09
C LYS A 497 -1.19 -33.43 -38.17
N THR A 498 -2.38 -32.90 -37.91
CA THR A 498 -3.35 -32.66 -38.97
C THR A 498 -2.98 -31.40 -39.77
N GLN A 499 -3.38 -31.35 -41.05
CA GLN A 499 -3.12 -30.23 -41.95
C GLN A 499 -4.40 -29.89 -42.74
N ALA A 500 -5.03 -28.76 -42.41
CA ALA A 500 -6.16 -28.19 -43.15
C ALA A 500 -5.66 -27.06 -44.05
N LEU A 501 -5.24 -27.42 -45.26
CA LEU A 501 -4.52 -26.57 -46.20
C LEU A 501 -5.44 -25.82 -47.16
N GLY A 502 -6.56 -26.42 -47.55
CA GLY A 502 -7.53 -25.80 -48.46
C GLY A 502 -8.44 -24.80 -47.74
N ASP A 503 -8.96 -23.81 -48.46
CA ASP A 503 -9.99 -22.93 -47.89
C ASP A 503 -11.26 -23.73 -47.58
N TYR A 504 -11.88 -23.41 -46.45
CA TYR A 504 -13.04 -24.12 -45.89
C TYR A 504 -12.80 -25.62 -45.62
N SER A 505 -11.54 -26.08 -45.64
CA SER A 505 -11.21 -27.48 -45.44
C SER A 505 -11.23 -27.88 -43.95
N THR A 506 -11.45 -29.15 -43.68
CA THR A 506 -11.45 -29.71 -42.31
C THR A 506 -10.61 -30.99 -42.25
N ALA A 507 -9.59 -31.02 -41.38
CA ALA A 507 -8.76 -32.19 -41.12
C ALA A 507 -8.86 -32.62 -39.65
N ILE A 508 -9.29 -33.86 -39.39
CA ILE A 508 -9.50 -34.43 -38.05
C ILE A 508 -8.74 -35.75 -37.93
N GLY A 509 -7.97 -35.92 -36.85
CA GLY A 509 -7.36 -37.20 -36.50
C GLY A 509 -5.88 -37.09 -36.15
N SER A 510 -5.08 -38.08 -36.54
CA SER A 510 -3.65 -38.14 -36.18
C SER A 510 -2.78 -38.50 -37.37
N GLY A 511 -1.72 -37.71 -37.57
CA GLY A 511 -0.60 -38.12 -38.40
C GLY A 511 0.28 -39.16 -37.71
N TYR A 512 0.83 -40.10 -38.47
CA TYR A 512 1.82 -41.05 -37.96
C TYR A 512 3.25 -40.57 -38.23
N TYR A 513 4.12 -40.80 -37.25
CA TYR A 513 5.57 -40.68 -37.41
C TYR A 513 6.17 -42.10 -37.47
N MET A 514 6.54 -42.55 -38.66
CA MET A 514 7.29 -43.80 -38.81
C MET A 514 8.78 -43.44 -38.86
N LYS A 515 9.54 -43.82 -37.83
CA LYS A 515 11.01 -43.82 -37.87
C LYS A 515 11.45 -45.18 -38.39
N PHE A 516 11.81 -45.26 -39.68
CA PHE A 516 12.42 -46.48 -40.21
C PHE A 516 13.77 -46.69 -39.53
N LEU A 517 13.91 -47.79 -38.78
CA LEU A 517 15.15 -48.21 -38.15
C LEU A 517 15.76 -49.36 -38.98
N PHE A 518 16.15 -49.09 -40.21
CA PHE A 518 16.91 -50.05 -41.02
C PHE A 518 18.31 -49.51 -41.30
N PRO A 519 19.38 -50.31 -41.08
CA PRO A 519 20.71 -50.00 -41.58
C PRO A 519 20.72 -50.05 -43.12
N PRO A 520 21.46 -49.17 -43.82
CA PRO A 520 22.32 -48.09 -43.34
C PRO A 520 21.63 -46.71 -43.36
N ASN A 521 22.01 -45.84 -42.40
CA ASN A 521 21.58 -44.45 -42.20
C ASN A 521 21.55 -43.58 -43.48
N PRO A 522 20.71 -42.51 -43.54
CA PRO A 522 19.90 -41.97 -42.45
C PRO A 522 18.44 -42.48 -42.47
N PRO A 523 17.77 -42.52 -41.31
CA PRO A 523 16.34 -42.82 -41.23
C PRO A 523 15.54 -41.78 -42.03
N VAL A 524 14.89 -42.21 -43.11
CA VAL A 524 13.92 -41.38 -43.80
C VAL A 524 12.67 -41.30 -42.94
N ALA A 525 12.50 -40.19 -42.24
CA ALA A 525 11.25 -39.92 -41.52
C ALA A 525 10.16 -39.60 -42.56
N VAL A 526 9.28 -40.56 -42.84
CA VAL A 526 8.10 -40.29 -43.69
C VAL A 526 7.00 -39.78 -42.77
N ASN A 527 6.80 -38.47 -42.80
CA ASN A 527 5.70 -37.81 -42.10
C ASN A 527 4.40 -38.10 -42.86
N ASN A 528 3.44 -38.75 -42.22
CA ASN A 528 2.15 -39.08 -42.84
C ASN A 528 1.02 -38.36 -42.10
N PRO A 529 0.85 -37.04 -42.30
CA PRO A 529 -0.22 -36.27 -41.69
C PRO A 529 -1.61 -36.65 -42.23
N THR A 530 -2.66 -36.30 -41.50
CA THR A 530 -4.03 -36.26 -42.03
C THR A 530 -4.23 -34.90 -42.71
N ILE A 531 -4.45 -34.88 -44.03
CA ILE A 531 -4.43 -33.67 -44.87
C ILE A 531 -5.80 -33.42 -45.53
N ALA A 532 -6.34 -32.23 -45.38
CA ALA A 532 -7.43 -31.72 -46.21
C ALA A 532 -6.90 -30.54 -47.05
N SER A 533 -6.59 -30.77 -48.33
CA SER A 533 -5.95 -29.78 -49.22
C SER A 533 -6.83 -29.23 -50.34
N GLY A 534 -7.95 -29.89 -50.63
CA GLY A 534 -8.95 -29.36 -51.57
C GLY A 534 -9.79 -28.23 -50.97
N TYR A 535 -10.31 -27.35 -51.82
CA TYR A 535 -11.33 -26.37 -51.44
C TYR A 535 -12.59 -27.08 -50.93
N TYR A 536 -13.10 -26.72 -49.75
CA TYR A 536 -14.19 -27.43 -49.05
C TYR A 536 -13.93 -28.94 -48.81
N SER A 537 -12.68 -29.40 -48.76
CA SER A 537 -12.41 -30.83 -48.53
C SER A 537 -12.44 -31.23 -47.06
N MET A 538 -12.70 -32.51 -46.78
CA MET A 538 -12.76 -33.05 -45.42
C MET A 538 -11.94 -34.34 -45.30
N ALA A 539 -11.00 -34.39 -44.36
CA ALA A 539 -10.15 -35.56 -44.11
C ALA A 539 -10.29 -36.01 -42.65
N VAL A 540 -10.73 -37.25 -42.41
CA VAL A 540 -11.02 -37.77 -41.06
C VAL A 540 -10.35 -39.13 -40.83
N GLY A 541 -9.46 -39.22 -39.84
CA GLY A 541 -8.82 -40.47 -39.44
C GLY A 541 -7.29 -40.39 -39.38
N ALA A 542 -6.61 -41.50 -39.65
CA ALA A 542 -5.17 -41.62 -39.48
C ALA A 542 -4.45 -41.67 -40.84
N SER A 543 -3.61 -40.66 -41.09
CA SER A 543 -2.83 -40.54 -42.35
C SER A 543 -3.71 -40.56 -43.61
N VAL A 544 -4.85 -39.86 -43.59
CA VAL A 544 -5.78 -39.76 -44.73
C VAL A 544 -5.59 -38.44 -45.49
N GLU A 545 -5.95 -38.40 -46.77
CA GLU A 545 -5.80 -37.20 -47.60
C GLU A 545 -7.05 -36.88 -48.45
N ALA A 546 -7.65 -35.71 -48.26
CA ALA A 546 -8.74 -35.19 -49.10
C ALA A 546 -8.21 -34.06 -50.00
N ARG A 547 -7.81 -34.43 -51.23
CA ARG A 547 -7.10 -33.57 -52.19
C ARG A 547 -8.02 -32.91 -53.23
N GLY A 548 -9.16 -33.53 -53.53
CA GLY A 548 -10.13 -32.98 -54.48
C GLY A 548 -10.95 -31.83 -53.88
N THR A 549 -11.36 -30.89 -54.71
CA THR A 549 -12.35 -29.87 -54.31
C THR A 549 -13.69 -30.55 -53.97
N TYR A 550 -14.28 -30.21 -52.84
CA TYR A 550 -15.45 -30.87 -52.22
C TYR A 550 -15.25 -32.37 -51.88
N SER A 551 -14.02 -32.87 -51.86
CA SER A 551 -13.77 -34.29 -51.57
C SER A 551 -13.81 -34.59 -50.06
N THR A 552 -14.18 -35.82 -49.71
CA THR A 552 -14.13 -36.34 -48.34
C THR A 552 -13.34 -37.65 -48.31
N ALA A 553 -12.35 -37.76 -47.42
CA ALA A 553 -11.59 -38.98 -47.17
C ALA A 553 -11.72 -39.40 -45.69
N MET A 554 -12.01 -40.68 -45.43
CA MET A 554 -12.16 -41.22 -44.08
C MET A 554 -11.48 -42.57 -43.87
N GLY A 555 -10.86 -42.78 -42.70
CA GLY A 555 -10.34 -44.09 -42.28
C GLY A 555 -8.83 -44.09 -42.04
N TYR A 556 -8.13 -45.08 -42.62
CA TYR A 556 -6.67 -45.22 -42.46
C TYR A 556 -5.98 -45.29 -43.82
N ARG A 557 -5.12 -44.32 -44.13
CA ARG A 557 -4.36 -44.28 -45.40
C ARG A 557 -5.24 -44.25 -46.65
N THR A 558 -6.38 -43.57 -46.58
CA THR A 558 -7.24 -43.32 -47.74
C THR A 558 -6.96 -41.95 -48.37
N ILE A 559 -7.07 -41.84 -49.69
CA ILE A 559 -6.85 -40.62 -50.47
C ILE A 559 -8.06 -40.38 -51.39
N ALA A 560 -8.82 -39.31 -51.12
CA ALA A 560 -9.87 -38.79 -52.00
C ALA A 560 -9.28 -37.72 -52.93
N LYS A 561 -8.87 -38.14 -54.14
CA LYS A 561 -8.25 -37.24 -55.12
C LYS A 561 -9.25 -36.54 -56.04
N ALA A 562 -10.31 -37.23 -56.46
CA ALA A 562 -11.23 -36.69 -57.46
C ALA A 562 -12.16 -35.60 -56.90
N TYR A 563 -12.53 -34.63 -57.75
CA TYR A 563 -13.52 -33.59 -57.47
C TYR A 563 -14.84 -34.21 -56.97
N ASN A 564 -15.39 -33.74 -55.85
CA ASN A 564 -16.60 -34.25 -55.19
C ASN A 564 -16.57 -35.74 -54.79
N SER A 565 -15.39 -36.37 -54.69
CA SER A 565 -15.33 -37.80 -54.29
C SER A 565 -15.47 -38.02 -52.78
N PHE A 566 -16.11 -39.11 -52.39
CA PHE A 566 -16.12 -39.63 -51.02
C PHE A 566 -15.40 -40.97 -50.94
N VAL A 567 -14.36 -41.08 -50.11
CA VAL A 567 -13.55 -42.30 -49.94
C VAL A 567 -13.54 -42.71 -48.49
N ILE A 568 -13.79 -43.99 -48.21
CA ILE A 568 -13.72 -44.58 -46.87
C ILE A 568 -12.87 -45.88 -46.86
N GLY A 569 -12.40 -46.30 -45.69
CA GLY A 569 -11.79 -47.61 -45.47
C GLY A 569 -10.29 -47.54 -45.23
N ARG A 570 -9.51 -48.39 -45.92
CA ARG A 570 -8.05 -48.40 -45.85
C ARG A 570 -7.38 -48.61 -47.20
N TYR A 571 -6.28 -47.90 -47.45
CA TYR A 571 -5.40 -48.07 -48.62
C TYR A 571 -6.17 -48.24 -49.95
N ASN A 572 -6.83 -47.17 -50.42
CA ASN A 572 -7.57 -47.18 -51.69
C ASN A 572 -6.65 -46.87 -52.90
N THR A 573 -7.12 -47.20 -54.10
CA THR A 573 -6.49 -46.77 -55.35
C THR A 573 -6.77 -45.29 -55.60
N VAL A 574 -5.76 -44.54 -56.04
CA VAL A 574 -5.83 -43.07 -56.13
C VAL A 574 -5.94 -42.63 -57.58
N THR A 575 -7.13 -42.17 -57.99
CA THR A 575 -7.42 -41.78 -59.37
C THR A 575 -8.29 -40.50 -59.44
N GLY A 576 -8.45 -39.97 -60.66
CA GLY A 576 -9.32 -38.83 -60.99
C GLY A 576 -8.69 -37.43 -60.91
N ASP A 577 -9.43 -36.46 -61.46
CA ASP A 577 -9.11 -35.04 -61.52
C ASP A 577 -9.60 -34.31 -60.26
N SER A 578 -8.73 -33.52 -59.62
CA SER A 578 -9.01 -32.87 -58.34
C SER A 578 -9.85 -31.59 -58.41
N LEU A 579 -10.06 -31.05 -59.61
CA LEU A 579 -10.67 -29.73 -59.83
C LEU A 579 -11.93 -29.78 -60.69
N LYS A 580 -12.10 -30.80 -61.54
CA LYS A 580 -13.16 -30.86 -62.55
C LYS A 580 -14.06 -32.09 -62.41
N TRP A 581 -15.31 -31.93 -62.83
CA TRP A 581 -16.25 -33.05 -62.97
C TRP A 581 -15.93 -33.85 -64.25
N VAL A 582 -15.34 -35.03 -64.10
CA VAL A 582 -15.05 -35.97 -65.19
C VAL A 582 -15.91 -37.21 -65.00
N LEU A 583 -16.77 -37.55 -65.96
CA LEU A 583 -17.78 -38.60 -65.82
C LEU A 583 -17.24 -39.99 -65.44
N THR A 584 -16.02 -40.31 -65.86
CA THR A 584 -15.37 -41.60 -65.56
C THR A 584 -14.70 -41.65 -64.19
N ASP A 585 -14.52 -40.51 -63.52
CA ASP A 585 -13.84 -40.45 -62.23
C ASP A 585 -14.71 -41.03 -61.10
N PRO A 586 -14.08 -41.53 -60.02
CA PRO A 586 -14.81 -41.97 -58.84
C PRO A 586 -15.59 -40.83 -58.16
N LEU A 587 -16.82 -41.15 -57.76
CA LEU A 587 -17.69 -40.37 -56.88
C LEU A 587 -17.69 -40.96 -55.46
N PHE A 588 -17.73 -42.30 -55.32
CA PHE A 588 -17.69 -42.99 -54.03
C PHE A 588 -16.78 -44.22 -54.09
N VAL A 589 -15.91 -44.40 -53.09
CA VAL A 589 -14.94 -45.51 -53.01
C VAL A 589 -14.86 -46.10 -51.61
N ILE A 590 -14.84 -47.43 -51.51
CA ILE A 590 -14.49 -48.16 -50.29
C ILE A 590 -13.17 -48.90 -50.51
N GLY A 591 -12.10 -48.41 -49.90
CA GLY A 591 -10.78 -49.05 -49.92
C GLY A 591 -10.66 -50.16 -48.89
N ASN A 592 -10.05 -51.28 -49.28
CA ASN A 592 -9.74 -52.41 -48.39
C ASN A 592 -8.31 -52.95 -48.63
N GLY A 593 -7.43 -52.14 -49.24
CA GLY A 593 -6.03 -52.53 -49.46
C GLY A 593 -5.29 -52.83 -48.16
N THR A 594 -4.23 -53.63 -48.26
CA THR A 594 -3.49 -54.11 -47.08
C THR A 594 -2.26 -53.25 -46.77
N SER A 595 -1.71 -52.54 -47.75
CA SER A 595 -0.52 -51.69 -47.59
C SER A 595 -0.44 -50.63 -48.69
N PHE A 596 0.56 -49.75 -48.62
CA PHE A 596 0.86 -48.82 -49.70
C PHE A 596 1.25 -49.48 -51.02
N SER A 597 1.90 -50.64 -50.94
CA SER A 597 2.29 -51.42 -52.11
C SER A 597 1.17 -52.31 -52.63
N ASN A 598 0.07 -52.42 -51.87
CA ASN A 598 -1.10 -53.20 -52.23
C ASN A 598 -2.40 -52.41 -51.95
N PRO A 599 -2.63 -51.28 -52.64
CA PRO A 599 -3.89 -50.56 -52.59
C PRO A 599 -4.98 -51.38 -53.30
N HIS A 600 -6.20 -51.35 -52.76
CA HIS A 600 -7.33 -52.03 -53.39
C HIS A 600 -8.66 -51.35 -53.02
N ASP A 601 -9.59 -51.32 -53.98
CA ASP A 601 -10.93 -50.76 -53.83
C ASP A 601 -11.97 -51.85 -53.96
N ALA A 602 -12.65 -52.21 -52.87
CA ALA A 602 -13.72 -53.22 -52.89
C ALA A 602 -14.97 -52.74 -53.64
N PHE A 603 -15.23 -51.43 -53.61
CA PHE A 603 -16.44 -50.82 -54.16
C PHE A 603 -16.13 -49.44 -54.74
N VAL A 604 -16.54 -49.18 -55.98
CA VAL A 604 -16.37 -47.89 -56.66
C VAL A 604 -17.65 -47.52 -57.38
N VAL A 605 -18.11 -46.28 -57.21
CA VAL A 605 -19.16 -45.65 -58.03
C VAL A 605 -18.52 -44.49 -58.79
N SER A 606 -18.57 -44.50 -60.12
CA SER A 606 -18.12 -43.40 -60.97
C SER A 606 -19.21 -42.32 -61.10
N LYS A 607 -18.81 -41.10 -61.48
CA LYS A 607 -19.71 -39.93 -61.62
C LYS A 607 -20.80 -40.09 -62.69
N ASN A 608 -20.64 -41.01 -63.63
CA ASN A 608 -21.65 -41.41 -64.60
C ASN A 608 -22.65 -42.47 -64.09
N GLY A 609 -22.53 -42.90 -62.82
CA GLY A 609 -23.40 -43.92 -62.22
C GLY A 609 -22.92 -45.36 -62.39
N THR A 610 -21.79 -45.61 -63.06
CA THR A 610 -21.22 -46.96 -63.15
C THR A 610 -20.76 -47.43 -61.78
N VAL A 611 -21.17 -48.64 -61.39
CA VAL A 611 -20.76 -49.29 -60.13
C VAL A 611 -19.85 -50.47 -60.44
N THR A 612 -18.69 -50.52 -59.79
CA THR A 612 -17.71 -51.60 -59.87
C THR A 612 -17.52 -52.21 -58.49
N ILE A 613 -17.63 -53.54 -58.40
CA ILE A 613 -17.33 -54.33 -57.20
C ILE A 613 -16.13 -55.21 -57.54
N ASN A 614 -14.97 -54.97 -56.90
CA ASN A 614 -13.76 -55.75 -57.14
C ASN A 614 -13.60 -56.80 -56.05
N THR A 615 -13.33 -58.05 -56.45
CA THR A 615 -13.14 -59.17 -55.54
C THR A 615 -11.74 -59.76 -55.72
N ASP A 616 -10.94 -59.81 -54.66
CA ASP A 616 -9.59 -60.40 -54.68
C ASP A 616 -9.61 -61.93 -54.91
N THR A 617 -10.77 -62.57 -54.69
CA THR A 617 -11.00 -64.01 -54.94
C THR A 617 -12.43 -64.23 -55.43
N ALA A 618 -12.65 -65.30 -56.21
CA ALA A 618 -13.91 -65.61 -56.92
C ALA A 618 -15.14 -65.91 -56.02
N SER A 619 -15.11 -65.61 -54.72
CA SER A 619 -16.11 -66.06 -53.73
C SER A 619 -16.83 -64.94 -52.97
N TYR A 620 -16.93 -63.73 -53.53
CA TYR A 620 -17.76 -62.67 -52.96
C TYR A 620 -18.78 -62.17 -53.99
N SER A 621 -19.96 -62.78 -54.00
CA SER A 621 -21.10 -62.27 -54.77
C SER A 621 -21.83 -61.16 -54.01
N LEU A 622 -22.41 -60.21 -54.75
CA LEU A 622 -23.47 -59.35 -54.24
C LEU A 622 -24.66 -60.24 -53.83
N LYS A 623 -24.84 -60.46 -52.52
CA LYS A 623 -26.00 -61.20 -51.99
C LYS A 623 -27.18 -60.24 -51.81
N ILE A 624 -28.21 -60.38 -52.66
CA ILE A 624 -29.50 -59.71 -52.47
C ILE A 624 -30.41 -60.70 -51.74
N TYR A 625 -30.75 -60.41 -50.47
CA TYR A 625 -31.76 -61.19 -49.74
C TYR A 625 -33.13 -60.64 -50.09
N ASN A 626 -33.94 -61.43 -50.80
CA ASN A 626 -35.37 -61.16 -50.92
C ASN A 626 -36.07 -61.78 -49.69
N THR A 627 -36.86 -61.00 -48.96
CA THR A 627 -37.55 -61.42 -47.72
C THR A 627 -38.88 -62.13 -47.99
N ASN A 628 -39.17 -62.50 -49.24
CA ASN A 628 -40.24 -63.45 -49.51
C ASN A 628 -39.66 -64.85 -49.24
N ASP A 629 -40.35 -65.64 -48.39
CA ASP A 629 -40.00 -66.95 -47.82
C ASP A 629 -39.72 -68.09 -48.84
N ASP A 630 -39.25 -67.77 -50.05
CA ASP A 630 -39.14 -68.66 -51.20
C ASP A 630 -37.75 -69.37 -51.25
N GLY A 631 -36.80 -68.99 -50.39
CA GLY A 631 -35.48 -69.62 -50.30
C GLY A 631 -34.53 -69.37 -51.50
N PHE A 632 -34.86 -68.44 -52.39
CA PHE A 632 -34.03 -68.08 -53.55
C PHE A 632 -33.11 -66.87 -53.25
N THR A 633 -31.80 -67.04 -53.43
CA THR A 633 -30.84 -65.93 -53.48
C THR A 633 -30.67 -65.48 -54.93
N TYR A 634 -30.95 -64.21 -55.22
CA TYR A 634 -30.66 -63.61 -56.52
C TYR A 634 -29.36 -62.81 -56.43
N GLY A 635 -28.44 -63.00 -57.39
CA GLY A 635 -27.17 -62.28 -57.45
C GLY A 635 -26.77 -61.94 -58.88
N VAL A 636 -25.97 -60.88 -59.04
CA VAL A 636 -25.32 -60.52 -60.32
C VAL A 636 -23.85 -60.91 -60.20
N TYR A 637 -23.32 -61.64 -61.17
CA TYR A 637 -21.89 -61.99 -61.24
C TYR A 637 -21.34 -61.67 -62.64
N SER A 638 -20.08 -61.23 -62.70
CA SER A 638 -19.32 -61.07 -63.94
C SER A 638 -18.13 -62.01 -63.93
N ILE A 639 -18.06 -62.94 -64.89
CA ILE A 639 -16.87 -63.75 -65.15
C ILE A 639 -16.02 -63.02 -66.19
N VAL A 640 -14.78 -62.69 -65.85
CA VAL A 640 -13.74 -62.45 -66.84
C VAL A 640 -12.92 -63.73 -66.94
N ASN A 641 -13.22 -64.57 -67.94
CA ASN A 641 -12.37 -65.71 -68.23
C ASN A 641 -11.05 -65.20 -68.80
N GLY A 642 -9.94 -65.63 -68.21
CA GLY A 642 -8.60 -65.33 -68.71
C GLY A 642 -8.45 -65.87 -70.13
N GLY A 643 -8.37 -64.97 -71.11
CA GLY A 643 -8.15 -65.26 -72.53
C GLY A 643 -9.40 -65.07 -73.39
N GLY A 644 -9.65 -63.84 -73.84
CA GLY A 644 -10.60 -63.55 -74.92
C GLY A 644 -11.78 -62.65 -74.57
N GLY A 645 -11.51 -61.39 -74.16
CA GLY A 645 -12.28 -60.19 -74.54
C GLY A 645 -13.81 -60.11 -74.37
N THR A 646 -14.51 -61.06 -73.77
CA THR A 646 -15.98 -61.01 -73.60
C THR A 646 -16.37 -61.06 -72.12
N THR A 647 -16.96 -59.96 -71.65
CA THR A 647 -17.53 -59.83 -70.31
C THR A 647 -18.95 -60.38 -70.31
N HIS A 648 -19.20 -61.41 -69.50
CA HIS A 648 -20.54 -61.99 -69.35
C HIS A 648 -21.25 -61.35 -68.16
N TYR A 649 -22.49 -60.87 -68.37
CA TYR A 649 -23.38 -60.40 -67.30
C TYR A 649 -24.50 -61.42 -67.11
N GLY A 650 -24.60 -62.01 -65.92
CA GLY A 650 -25.67 -62.96 -65.60
C GLY A 650 -26.34 -62.64 -64.26
N VAL A 651 -27.66 -62.73 -64.23
CA VAL A 651 -28.44 -62.83 -62.99
C VAL A 651 -28.59 -64.32 -62.67
N TYR A 652 -28.16 -64.75 -61.50
CA TYR A 652 -28.39 -66.13 -61.04
C TYR A 652 -29.43 -66.16 -59.93
N ALA A 653 -30.28 -67.18 -59.96
CA ALA A 653 -31.12 -67.59 -58.84
C ALA A 653 -30.59 -68.94 -58.33
N SER A 654 -30.26 -69.04 -57.03
CA SER A 654 -29.99 -70.34 -56.40
C SER A 654 -31.04 -70.64 -55.34
N ALA A 655 -31.74 -71.77 -55.48
CA ALA A 655 -32.57 -72.35 -54.44
C ALA A 655 -31.67 -72.95 -53.35
N SER A 656 -32.01 -72.76 -52.07
CA SER A 656 -31.30 -73.41 -50.98
C SER A 656 -31.58 -74.92 -50.96
N GLY A 657 -30.69 -75.71 -51.56
CA GLY A 657 -30.71 -77.16 -51.49
C GLY A 657 -30.30 -77.80 -52.82
N ALA A 658 -29.10 -78.39 -52.86
CA ALA A 658 -28.53 -79.15 -53.98
C ALA A 658 -28.32 -78.38 -55.30
N GLY A 659 -27.16 -77.73 -55.41
CA GLY A 659 -26.24 -77.96 -56.54
C GLY A 659 -26.62 -77.51 -57.95
N THR A 660 -27.62 -76.67 -58.19
CA THR A 660 -27.87 -76.14 -59.56
C THR A 660 -28.17 -74.64 -59.54
N ASN A 661 -27.25 -73.86 -60.12
CA ASN A 661 -27.41 -72.43 -60.35
C ASN A 661 -28.14 -72.23 -61.70
N TYR A 662 -29.28 -71.55 -61.70
CA TYR A 662 -29.92 -71.11 -62.94
C TYR A 662 -29.52 -69.65 -63.20
N GLY A 663 -28.64 -69.45 -64.18
CA GLY A 663 -28.29 -68.13 -64.70
C GLY A 663 -29.02 -67.84 -66.00
N VAL A 664 -29.65 -66.67 -66.11
CA VAL A 664 -30.02 -66.13 -67.44
C VAL A 664 -28.78 -65.42 -67.98
N TYR A 665 -28.20 -65.99 -69.03
CA TYR A 665 -27.11 -65.36 -69.78
C TYR A 665 -27.72 -64.50 -70.89
N GLY A 666 -27.59 -63.18 -70.75
CA GLY A 666 -27.82 -62.28 -71.87
C GLY A 666 -26.54 -62.19 -72.70
N TYR A 667 -26.58 -62.66 -73.94
CA TYR A 667 -25.54 -62.35 -74.93
C TYR A 667 -25.71 -60.88 -75.35
N ALA A 668 -24.66 -60.08 -75.25
CA ALA A 668 -24.56 -58.79 -75.94
C ALA A 668 -23.73 -58.98 -77.21
#